data_AF-A0A7H1N377-F1
#
_entry.id   AF-A0A7H1N377-F1
#
_cell.length_a   1.000
_cell.length_b   1.000
_cell.length_c   1.000
_cell.angle_alpha   90.00
_cell.angle_beta   90.00
_cell.angle_gamma   90.00
#
_symmetry.space_group_name_H-M   'P 1'
#
loop_
_entity.id
_entity.type
_entity.pdbx_description
1 polymer ?
#
loop_
_entity_poly.entity_id
_entity_poly.type
_entity_poly.pdbx_seq_one_letter_code
_entity_poly.pdbx_strand_id
1 'polypeptide(L)'
;MAIILATIPFGLAWQQRLDLAWLFRLRGALTPPSDVVIVAMDKESADALDLPTNPTEWPRALHARLIDTLTASGAQLIAFDVNFAGRRDDAEDRLAFADAMSRSRRVLLLEQLEHRQKVVATGDAQSGLSLEERRLPLPMFAEAALGTAPFPLPRWPSRVDRFWTFLDRYGESPTLPVFAVQLAAGNVVEALPNLETDRPRDLPETSHTPVVESLPSPAVARAQALRIQLQGSSVDSMLRNGSEKPNLQALLHLFAGPDARYLNFYGPAGTIRTISYHRLITEDREALISLAGKYVFVGYDELQGPSKVDTFDTVFAGRNGVEMSGVEIAATAFANLRADQTLKRPDLIVAVAVILGLAIIGAVLICCMPVAVGVPATVAFGLSYLVLACLIFAHHNLWLPLAVPLVIELPLVVVFGVLAQYLRARRRREAMQHVVGYYVPKEVVHEMADHAVNPLAVRETTYAVCLALDAENFTSLSEALPPEEMATFLNDYLAAIDEPLARHDVDFKEFHADSVMCAWMSSDIDVVVRARACQAALDVIDAVAAFNTKRSVRLGVRLGLHAGLVFLGNVGAGGQFSFRILGDIVNTASRVEGLNKYVGTRLLASEEVVADVEGLLTRPLGQFRLKGKKAALGIVEIIADARHAGDEQLLLCQRFTAALDAFRAGHRRQAAALFTDVLQGFPDDGPARFYLDRCRGQWGGDTASRDTDPVILLDKK
;
A
#
# COMPACT_ATOMS: atom_id res chain seq x y z
N MET A 1 7.42 8.11 -5.41
CA MET A 1 6.46 8.79 -6.32
C MET A 1 6.05 10.16 -5.80
N ALA A 2 5.54 10.28 -4.57
CA ALA A 2 5.14 11.56 -3.96
C ALA A 2 6.25 12.63 -4.01
N ILE A 3 7.48 12.27 -3.64
CA ILE A 3 8.65 13.17 -3.71
C ILE A 3 8.90 13.67 -5.14
N ILE A 4 8.83 12.79 -6.15
CA ILE A 4 9.04 13.16 -7.56
C ILE A 4 7.97 14.17 -8.00
N LEU A 5 6.72 13.97 -7.62
CA LEU A 5 5.65 14.90 -7.95
C LEU A 5 5.81 16.24 -7.20
N ALA A 6 6.34 16.22 -5.97
CA ALA A 6 6.61 17.42 -5.19
C ALA A 6 7.86 18.20 -5.63
N THR A 7 8.71 17.63 -6.51
CA THR A 7 9.94 18.30 -6.99
C THR A 7 9.88 18.71 -8.46
N ILE A 8 9.08 18.04 -9.29
CA ILE A 8 8.96 18.38 -10.72
C ILE A 8 8.06 19.63 -10.89
N PRO A 9 8.40 20.57 -11.80
CA PRO A 9 7.64 21.81 -12.01
C PRO A 9 6.14 21.62 -12.24
N PHE A 10 5.76 20.60 -13.02
CA PHE A 10 4.36 20.28 -13.27
C PHE A 10 3.61 19.88 -11.99
N GLY A 11 4.21 19.00 -11.18
CA GLY A 11 3.58 18.52 -9.95
C GLY A 11 3.50 19.61 -8.87
N LEU A 12 4.52 20.47 -8.79
CA LEU A 12 4.48 21.68 -7.96
C LEU A 12 3.35 22.63 -8.36
N ALA A 13 3.18 22.91 -9.65
CA ALA A 13 2.11 23.78 -10.15
C ALA A 13 0.72 23.19 -9.89
N TRP A 14 0.56 21.89 -10.11
CA TRP A 14 -0.68 21.17 -9.81
C TRP A 14 -1.02 21.19 -8.31
N GLN A 15 -0.03 20.89 -7.46
CA GLN A 15 -0.17 20.93 -6.02
C GLN A 15 -0.53 22.33 -5.53
N GLN A 16 0.19 23.37 -5.99
CA GLN A 16 -0.11 24.78 -5.68
C GLN A 16 -1.56 25.13 -6.03
N ARG A 17 -2.05 24.64 -7.17
CA ARG A 17 -3.41 24.94 -7.62
C ARG A 17 -4.46 24.45 -6.63
N LEU A 18 -4.32 23.19 -6.20
CA LEU A 18 -5.26 22.54 -5.30
C LEU A 18 -5.10 23.00 -3.85
N ASP A 19 -3.87 23.04 -3.35
CA ASP A 19 -3.57 23.38 -1.96
C ASP A 19 -4.13 24.76 -1.61
N LEU A 20 -3.76 25.79 -2.39
CA LEU A 20 -4.20 27.15 -2.13
C LEU A 20 -5.72 27.28 -2.26
N ALA A 21 -6.33 26.65 -3.26
CA ALA A 21 -7.78 26.68 -3.44
C ALA A 21 -8.52 26.09 -2.23
N TRP A 22 -8.01 25.01 -1.62
CA TRP A 22 -8.59 24.42 -0.42
C TRP A 22 -8.33 25.25 0.84
N LEU A 23 -7.07 25.67 1.04
CA LEU A 23 -6.66 26.44 2.21
C LEU A 23 -7.41 27.78 2.31
N PHE A 24 -7.52 28.53 1.22
CA PHE A 24 -8.27 29.80 1.22
C PHE A 24 -9.78 29.59 1.43
N ARG A 25 -10.37 28.52 0.87
CA ARG A 25 -11.80 28.20 1.09
C ARG A 25 -12.09 27.77 2.53
N LEU A 26 -11.22 26.94 3.11
CA LEU A 26 -11.38 26.44 4.48
C LEU A 26 -11.12 27.53 5.53
N ARG A 27 -10.13 28.41 5.27
CA ARG A 27 -9.86 29.56 6.13
C ARG A 27 -10.96 30.61 6.07
N GLY A 28 -11.56 30.81 4.89
CA GLY A 28 -12.54 31.86 4.65
C GLY A 28 -11.91 33.25 4.49
N ALA A 29 -12.78 34.26 4.45
CA ALA A 29 -12.38 35.66 4.31
C ALA A 29 -11.82 36.20 5.63
N LEU A 30 -10.72 36.95 5.54
CA LEU A 30 -10.08 37.71 6.59
C LEU A 30 -10.54 39.17 6.52
N THR A 31 -10.55 39.84 7.65
CA THR A 31 -10.74 41.30 7.68
C THR A 31 -9.52 41.99 7.08
N PRO A 32 -9.65 42.73 5.96
CA PRO A 32 -8.55 43.47 5.37
C PRO A 32 -8.12 44.62 6.29
N PRO A 33 -6.88 45.12 6.16
CA PRO A 33 -6.42 46.24 6.96
C PRO A 33 -7.23 47.49 6.64
N SER A 34 -7.76 48.13 7.69
CA SER A 34 -8.67 49.28 7.54
C SER A 34 -8.00 50.52 6.94
N ASP A 35 -6.67 50.55 6.87
CA ASP A 35 -5.87 51.67 6.40
C ASP A 35 -5.48 51.61 4.92
N VAL A 36 -5.92 50.58 4.19
CA VAL A 36 -5.80 50.47 2.73
C VAL A 36 -7.18 50.66 2.12
N VAL A 37 -7.29 51.55 1.13
CA VAL A 37 -8.55 51.87 0.45
C VAL A 37 -8.33 51.89 -1.06
N ILE A 38 -9.29 51.34 -1.80
CA ILE A 38 -9.30 51.38 -3.26
C ILE A 38 -10.29 52.46 -3.71
N VAL A 39 -9.88 53.26 -4.68
CA VAL A 39 -10.76 54.18 -5.42
C VAL A 39 -10.99 53.58 -6.80
N ALA A 40 -12.18 53.02 -6.99
CA ALA A 40 -12.56 52.31 -8.19
C ALA A 40 -12.95 53.28 -9.31
N MET A 41 -12.22 53.20 -10.43
CA MET A 41 -12.65 53.77 -11.70
C MET A 41 -13.62 52.81 -12.36
N ASP A 42 -14.87 52.83 -11.88
CA ASP A 42 -15.93 51.91 -12.26
C ASP A 42 -16.95 52.54 -13.22
N LYS A 43 -17.82 51.68 -13.76
CA LYS A 43 -18.93 52.11 -14.61
C LYS A 43 -19.90 53.05 -13.89
N GLU A 44 -20.15 52.83 -12.59
CA GLU A 44 -21.00 53.73 -11.78
C GLU A 44 -20.46 55.17 -11.81
N SER A 45 -19.14 55.33 -11.76
CA SER A 45 -18.50 56.63 -11.83
C SER A 45 -18.47 57.22 -13.24
N ALA A 46 -18.36 56.38 -14.29
CA ALA A 46 -18.50 56.84 -15.67
C ALA A 46 -19.92 57.38 -15.91
N ASP A 47 -20.95 56.65 -15.49
CA ASP A 47 -22.35 57.00 -15.67
C ASP A 47 -22.73 58.24 -14.82
N ALA A 48 -22.26 58.32 -13.56
CA ALA A 48 -22.59 59.43 -12.65
C ALA A 48 -21.92 60.77 -13.03
N LEU A 49 -20.77 60.73 -13.70
CA LEU A 49 -20.02 61.93 -14.11
C LEU A 49 -20.15 62.24 -15.60
N ASP A 50 -20.97 61.49 -16.35
CA ASP A 50 -21.14 61.61 -17.80
C ASP A 50 -19.80 61.50 -18.56
N LEU A 51 -19.03 60.47 -18.24
CA LEU A 51 -17.69 60.22 -18.78
C LEU A 51 -17.64 59.00 -19.71
N PRO A 52 -16.62 58.89 -20.58
CA PRO A 52 -16.40 57.70 -21.39
C PRO A 52 -16.27 56.43 -20.55
N THR A 53 -16.77 55.30 -21.07
CA THR A 53 -16.72 53.98 -20.43
C THR A 53 -15.29 53.45 -20.24
N ASN A 54 -14.30 53.99 -20.96
CA ASN A 54 -12.89 53.65 -20.77
C ASN A 54 -12.22 54.70 -19.87
N PRO A 55 -11.84 54.35 -18.62
CA PRO A 55 -11.24 55.32 -17.72
C PRO A 55 -9.88 55.92 -18.14
N THR A 56 -9.17 55.32 -19.11
CA THR A 56 -7.96 55.95 -19.68
C THR A 56 -8.28 57.26 -20.39
N GLU A 57 -9.54 57.42 -20.81
CA GLU A 57 -10.11 58.56 -21.50
C GLU A 57 -10.79 59.54 -20.53
N TRP A 58 -10.53 59.50 -19.22
CA TRP A 58 -11.06 60.50 -18.29
C TRP A 58 -10.19 61.77 -18.23
N PRO A 59 -10.80 62.98 -18.27
CA PRO A 59 -10.07 64.27 -18.27
C PRO A 59 -9.03 64.35 -17.16
N ARG A 60 -7.86 64.94 -17.45
CA ARG A 60 -6.76 64.98 -16.48
C ARG A 60 -7.06 65.94 -15.33
N ALA A 61 -7.86 66.98 -15.57
CA ALA A 61 -8.38 67.85 -14.52
C ALA A 61 -9.22 67.10 -13.47
N LEU A 62 -9.92 66.01 -13.83
CA LEU A 62 -10.65 65.20 -12.85
C LEU A 62 -9.71 64.45 -11.91
N HIS A 63 -8.59 63.93 -12.40
CA HIS A 63 -7.58 63.31 -11.54
C HIS A 63 -6.87 64.35 -10.67
N ALA A 64 -6.69 65.57 -11.18
CA ALA A 64 -6.17 66.70 -10.41
C ALA A 64 -7.08 67.02 -9.20
N ARG A 65 -8.39 67.14 -9.44
CA ARG A 65 -9.40 67.33 -8.39
C ARG A 65 -9.44 66.17 -7.40
N LEU A 66 -9.31 64.93 -7.88
CA LEU A 66 -9.23 63.76 -7.00
C LEU A 66 -8.03 63.86 -6.06
N ILE A 67 -6.84 64.19 -6.59
CA ILE A 67 -5.63 64.35 -5.78
C ILE A 67 -5.83 65.43 -4.72
N ASP A 68 -6.36 66.59 -5.08
CA ASP A 68 -6.60 67.69 -4.15
C ASP A 68 -7.58 67.24 -3.04
N THR A 69 -8.65 66.52 -3.41
CA THR A 69 -9.66 65.99 -2.47
C THR A 69 -9.08 64.94 -1.51
N LEU A 70 -8.34 63.97 -2.03
CA LEU A 70 -7.68 62.93 -1.22
C LEU A 70 -6.63 63.53 -0.29
N THR A 71 -5.89 64.52 -0.77
CA THR A 71 -4.86 65.23 0.01
C THR A 71 -5.50 66.01 1.16
N ALA A 72 -6.57 66.76 0.87
CA ALA A 72 -7.34 67.51 1.88
C ALA A 72 -8.00 66.57 2.92
N SER A 73 -8.41 65.38 2.49
CA SER A 73 -8.98 64.34 3.38
C SER A 73 -7.93 63.58 4.20
N GLY A 74 -6.64 63.89 4.03
CA GLY A 74 -5.56 63.34 4.84
C GLY A 74 -5.02 61.98 4.40
N ALA A 75 -5.22 61.57 3.13
CA ALA A 75 -4.60 60.36 2.59
C ALA A 75 -3.07 60.44 2.66
N GLN A 76 -2.37 59.39 3.09
CA GLN A 76 -0.91 59.39 3.24
C GLN A 76 -0.17 59.18 1.92
N LEU A 77 -0.72 58.34 1.03
CA LEU A 77 -0.17 58.01 -0.28
C LEU A 77 -1.33 57.79 -1.25
N ILE A 78 -1.13 58.20 -2.50
CA ILE A 78 -2.09 58.02 -3.60
C ILE A 78 -1.34 57.31 -4.73
N ALA A 79 -1.56 56.02 -4.92
CA ALA A 79 -0.94 55.23 -5.99
C ALA A 79 -1.94 55.05 -7.13
N PHE A 80 -1.61 55.53 -8.34
CA PHE A 80 -2.41 55.29 -9.53
C PHE A 80 -1.92 54.07 -10.29
N ASP A 81 -2.76 53.05 -10.35
CA ASP A 81 -2.64 51.87 -11.20
C ASP A 81 -3.31 52.14 -12.57
N VAL A 82 -2.87 53.21 -13.22
CA VAL A 82 -3.41 53.71 -14.50
C VAL A 82 -2.26 54.19 -15.37
N ASN A 83 -2.31 53.89 -16.67
CA ASN A 83 -1.29 54.37 -17.60
C ASN A 83 -1.53 55.83 -18.04
N PHE A 84 -0.52 56.69 -17.83
CA PHE A 84 -0.49 58.10 -18.23
C PHE A 84 0.54 58.43 -19.33
N ALA A 85 0.95 57.46 -20.14
CA ALA A 85 1.95 57.65 -21.20
C ALA A 85 1.42 58.26 -22.50
N GLY A 86 0.09 58.32 -22.69
CA GLY A 86 -0.54 58.92 -23.87
C GLY A 86 -0.65 60.45 -23.77
N ARG A 87 -0.36 61.17 -24.86
CA ARG A 87 -0.69 62.60 -24.98
C ARG A 87 -2.19 62.73 -25.27
N ARG A 88 -2.88 63.54 -24.47
CA ARG A 88 -4.26 63.96 -24.70
C ARG A 88 -4.27 65.39 -25.27
N ASP A 89 -5.34 65.74 -25.98
CA ASP A 89 -5.39 66.98 -26.79
C ASP A 89 -5.40 68.28 -25.97
N ASP A 90 -5.81 68.23 -24.70
CA ASP A 90 -5.85 69.40 -23.82
C ASP A 90 -4.55 69.59 -23.02
N ALA A 91 -3.94 70.77 -23.12
CA ALA A 91 -2.71 71.14 -22.43
C ALA A 91 -2.96 71.68 -21.02
N GLU A 92 -4.10 72.35 -20.79
CA GLU A 92 -4.47 72.94 -19.51
C GLU A 92 -4.79 71.83 -18.50
N ASP A 93 -5.53 70.82 -18.95
CA ASP A 93 -5.83 69.59 -18.22
C ASP A 93 -4.58 68.86 -17.72
N ARG A 94 -3.54 68.78 -18.57
CA ARG A 94 -2.27 68.15 -18.23
C ARG A 94 -1.50 68.97 -17.21
N LEU A 95 -1.47 70.29 -17.36
CA LEU A 95 -0.81 71.16 -16.39
C LEU A 95 -1.49 71.07 -15.02
N ALA A 96 -2.82 71.11 -14.97
CA ALA A 96 -3.59 70.98 -13.74
C ALA A 96 -3.27 69.69 -12.97
N PHE A 97 -3.16 68.57 -13.69
CA PHE A 97 -2.81 67.27 -13.08
C PHE A 97 -1.36 67.24 -12.56
N ALA A 98 -0.40 67.74 -13.33
CA ALA A 98 1.00 67.85 -12.90
C ALA A 98 1.16 68.76 -11.67
N ASP A 99 0.45 69.89 -11.64
CA ASP A 99 0.47 70.84 -10.53
C ASP A 99 -0.13 70.21 -9.25
N ALA A 100 -1.25 69.50 -9.37
CA ALA A 100 -1.87 68.81 -8.23
C ALA A 100 -0.94 67.73 -7.65
N MET A 101 -0.26 66.94 -8.49
CA MET A 101 0.75 65.97 -8.05
C MET A 101 1.89 66.66 -7.29
N SER A 102 2.45 67.72 -7.87
CA SER A 102 3.56 68.49 -7.29
C SER A 102 3.21 69.14 -5.95
N ARG A 103 1.98 69.65 -5.80
CA ARG A 103 1.47 70.23 -4.55
C ARG A 103 1.24 69.16 -3.47
N SER A 104 0.66 68.02 -3.85
CA SER A 104 0.32 66.96 -2.88
C SER A 104 1.56 66.26 -2.33
N ARG A 105 2.60 66.05 -3.15
CA ARG A 105 3.81 65.26 -2.85
C ARG A 105 3.50 63.84 -2.31
N ARG A 106 2.39 63.26 -2.75
CA ARG A 106 1.89 61.96 -2.27
C ARG A 106 1.56 60.97 -3.38
N VAL A 107 1.81 61.33 -4.64
CA VAL A 107 1.32 60.58 -5.79
C VAL A 107 2.40 59.66 -6.36
N LEU A 108 2.05 58.38 -6.55
CA LEU A 108 2.87 57.37 -7.22
C LEU A 108 2.16 56.93 -8.51
N LEU A 109 2.90 56.82 -9.63
CA LEU A 109 2.33 56.43 -10.92
C LEU A 109 2.86 55.07 -11.41
N LEU A 110 1.98 54.31 -12.06
CA LEU A 110 2.33 53.05 -12.72
C LEU A 110 3.19 53.28 -13.98
N GLU A 111 4.24 52.48 -14.13
CA GLU A 111 4.96 52.29 -15.39
C GLU A 111 4.40 51.08 -16.14
N GLN A 112 4.05 51.25 -17.42
CA GLN A 112 3.56 50.14 -18.22
C GLN A 112 4.73 49.39 -18.87
N LEU A 113 4.65 48.06 -18.90
CA LEU A 113 5.55 47.21 -19.67
C LEU A 113 4.86 46.76 -20.96
N GLU A 114 5.35 47.23 -22.12
CA GLU A 114 4.83 46.85 -23.43
C GLU A 114 5.68 45.75 -24.05
N HIS A 115 5.06 44.66 -24.49
CA HIS A 115 5.73 43.65 -25.31
C HIS A 115 5.73 44.09 -26.77
N ARG A 116 6.90 44.36 -27.34
CA ARG A 116 7.07 44.62 -28.77
C ARG A 116 7.88 43.50 -29.41
N GLN A 117 7.29 42.85 -30.41
CA GLN A 117 8.06 42.00 -31.31
C GLN A 117 8.82 42.88 -32.29
N LYS A 118 10.13 42.95 -32.14
CA LYS A 118 11.01 43.59 -33.11
C LYS A 118 11.52 42.50 -34.05
N VAL A 119 11.07 42.54 -35.30
CA VAL A 119 11.62 41.66 -36.34
C VAL A 119 13.02 42.19 -36.65
N VAL A 120 14.04 41.45 -36.25
CA VAL A 120 15.41 41.76 -36.62
C VAL A 120 15.72 40.93 -37.86
N ALA A 121 15.86 41.62 -39.00
CA ALA A 121 16.34 41.01 -40.22
C ALA A 121 17.85 40.86 -40.11
N THR A 122 18.33 39.63 -40.03
CA THR A 122 19.76 39.30 -40.06
C THR A 122 19.98 38.40 -41.27
N GLY A 123 20.26 38.99 -42.43
CA GLY A 123 20.26 38.27 -43.71
C GLY A 123 18.86 37.81 -44.16
N ASP A 124 18.79 36.70 -44.90
CA ASP A 124 17.53 36.11 -45.44
C ASP A 124 16.60 35.50 -44.36
N ALA A 125 17.01 35.47 -43.09
CA ALA A 125 16.20 34.96 -41.99
C ALA A 125 15.66 36.11 -41.12
N GLN A 126 14.33 36.25 -41.10
CA GLN A 126 13.63 37.12 -40.15
C GLN A 126 13.48 36.38 -38.82
N SER A 127 14.16 36.86 -37.78
CA SER A 127 13.99 36.36 -36.42
C SER A 127 13.26 37.41 -35.59
N GLY A 128 12.08 37.08 -35.08
CA GLY A 128 11.33 37.95 -34.17
C GLY A 128 11.95 37.94 -32.78
N LEU A 129 12.60 39.02 -32.37
CA LEU A 129 13.02 39.25 -30.99
C LEU A 129 11.88 39.94 -30.24
N SER A 130 11.31 39.27 -29.23
CA SER A 130 10.35 39.89 -28.33
C SER A 130 11.11 40.73 -27.31
N LEU A 131 10.96 42.05 -27.38
CA LEU A 131 11.53 43.02 -26.45
C LEU A 131 10.41 43.57 -25.57
N GLU A 132 10.60 43.54 -24.24
CA GLU A 132 9.73 44.23 -23.29
C GLU A 132 10.25 45.66 -23.07
N GLU A 133 9.53 46.66 -23.57
CA GLU A 133 9.89 48.07 -23.45
C GLU A 133 9.13 48.72 -22.27
N ARG A 134 9.85 49.45 -21.42
CA ARG A 134 9.26 50.27 -20.36
C ARG A 134 8.66 51.53 -20.95
N ARG A 135 7.38 51.74 -20.69
CA ARG A 135 6.65 52.94 -21.08
C ARG A 135 6.36 53.77 -19.84
N LEU A 136 7.17 54.81 -19.67
CA LEU A 136 7.03 55.80 -18.60
C LEU A 136 5.78 56.68 -18.81
N PRO A 137 5.22 57.25 -17.73
CA PRO A 137 4.29 58.37 -17.83
C PRO A 137 4.90 59.53 -18.64
N LEU A 138 4.06 60.46 -19.11
CA LEU A 138 4.57 61.69 -19.75
C LEU A 138 5.64 62.36 -18.84
N PRO A 139 6.74 62.90 -19.38
CA PRO A 139 7.85 63.43 -18.58
C PRO A 139 7.40 64.42 -17.49
N MET A 140 6.47 65.33 -17.84
CA MET A 140 5.88 66.27 -16.88
C MET A 140 5.18 65.62 -15.68
N PHE A 141 4.63 64.41 -15.85
CA PHE A 141 3.98 63.65 -14.78
C PHE A 141 4.98 62.84 -13.98
N ALA A 142 5.96 62.23 -14.66
CA ALA A 142 7.04 61.50 -14.00
C ALA A 142 7.87 62.41 -13.10
N GLU A 143 8.12 63.66 -13.51
CA GLU A 143 8.82 64.69 -12.71
C GLU A 143 7.96 65.25 -11.57
N ALA A 144 6.64 65.39 -11.77
CA ALA A 144 5.72 65.92 -10.78
C ALA A 144 5.31 64.90 -9.69
N ALA A 145 5.34 63.61 -10.02
CA ALA A 145 5.01 62.53 -9.09
C ALA A 145 6.13 62.32 -8.06
N LEU A 146 5.78 61.72 -6.92
CA LEU A 146 6.75 61.28 -5.91
C LEU A 146 7.67 60.17 -6.45
N GLY A 147 7.17 59.42 -7.43
CA GLY A 147 7.95 58.54 -8.28
C GLY A 147 7.07 57.67 -9.16
N THR A 148 7.72 56.81 -9.94
CA THR A 148 7.09 55.87 -10.85
C THR A 148 7.62 54.46 -10.58
N ALA A 149 6.77 53.44 -10.73
CA ALA A 149 7.21 52.06 -10.61
C ALA A 149 6.32 51.11 -11.45
N PRO A 150 6.90 50.03 -12.00
CA PRO A 150 6.15 49.03 -12.74
C PRO A 150 5.42 48.06 -11.80
N PHE A 151 4.33 47.46 -12.26
CA PHE A 151 3.68 46.36 -11.56
C PHE A 151 3.19 45.27 -12.53
N PRO A 152 4.11 44.56 -13.21
CA PRO A 152 3.71 43.40 -13.99
C PRO A 152 3.17 42.33 -13.04
N LEU A 153 2.12 41.64 -13.46
CA LEU A 153 1.63 40.45 -12.78
C LEU A 153 1.94 39.20 -13.62
N PRO A 154 2.42 38.10 -13.00
CA PRO A 154 2.74 36.89 -13.73
C PRO A 154 1.47 36.28 -14.32
N ARG A 155 1.33 36.32 -15.65
CA ARG A 155 0.18 35.74 -16.38
C ARG A 155 0.30 34.23 -16.63
N TRP A 156 1.38 33.60 -16.16
CA TRP A 156 1.67 32.18 -16.39
C TRP A 156 1.70 31.38 -15.08
N PRO A 157 0.89 30.31 -14.90
CA PRO A 157 -0.21 29.81 -15.73
C PRO A 157 -1.57 30.32 -15.25
N SER A 158 -2.27 31.13 -16.05
CA SER A 158 -3.70 31.52 -15.95
C SER A 158 -4.27 31.95 -14.59
N ARG A 159 -3.48 32.03 -13.50
CA ARG A 159 -3.92 32.39 -12.15
C ARG A 159 -2.81 33.15 -11.44
N VAL A 160 -3.13 34.31 -10.90
CA VAL A 160 -2.21 35.16 -10.14
C VAL A 160 -2.27 34.75 -8.68
N ASP A 161 -1.25 34.01 -8.24
CA ASP A 161 -1.03 33.68 -6.81
C ASP A 161 0.20 34.40 -6.24
N ARG A 162 0.98 35.04 -7.11
CA ARG A 162 2.28 35.63 -6.80
C ARG A 162 2.40 36.99 -7.47
N PHE A 163 3.23 37.82 -6.90
CA PHE A 163 3.63 39.11 -7.47
C PHE A 163 5.14 39.28 -7.35
N TRP A 164 5.73 40.05 -8.27
CA TRP A 164 7.14 40.41 -8.20
C TRP A 164 7.36 41.59 -7.25
N THR A 165 8.38 41.49 -6.41
CA THR A 165 8.82 42.58 -5.54
C THR A 165 9.88 43.44 -6.22
N PHE A 166 10.85 42.80 -6.89
CA PHE A 166 11.90 43.43 -7.66
C PHE A 166 11.96 42.80 -9.06
N LEU A 167 12.42 43.55 -10.04
CA LEU A 167 12.57 43.09 -11.42
C LEU A 167 14.05 43.06 -11.82
N ASP A 168 14.67 41.88 -11.76
CA ASP A 168 16.09 41.63 -12.07
C ASP A 168 16.47 42.18 -13.46
N ARG A 169 15.60 41.96 -14.46
CA ARG A 169 15.80 42.36 -15.86
C ARG A 169 15.85 43.87 -16.09
N TYR A 170 15.58 44.65 -15.04
CA TYR A 170 15.62 46.10 -15.07
C TYR A 170 16.37 46.67 -13.85
N GLY A 171 17.51 46.05 -13.53
CA GLY A 171 18.42 46.52 -12.49
C GLY A 171 17.79 46.55 -11.10
N GLU A 172 17.09 45.47 -10.70
CA GLU A 172 16.47 45.37 -9.36
C GLU A 172 15.46 46.49 -9.05
N SER A 173 14.74 46.97 -10.07
CA SER A 173 13.73 48.01 -9.87
C SER A 173 12.60 47.51 -8.95
N PRO A 174 12.21 48.27 -7.91
CA PRO A 174 11.08 47.93 -7.05
C PRO A 174 9.76 48.03 -7.83
N THR A 175 8.81 47.15 -7.51
CA THR A 175 7.45 47.26 -8.06
C THR A 175 6.60 48.29 -7.31
N LEU A 176 5.47 48.70 -7.90
CA LEU A 176 4.55 49.70 -7.32
C LEU A 176 4.22 49.44 -5.83
N PRO A 177 3.85 48.21 -5.39
CA PRO A 177 3.59 47.96 -3.97
C PRO A 177 4.84 48.07 -3.09
N VAL A 178 6.01 47.63 -3.58
CA VAL A 178 7.28 47.72 -2.83
C VAL A 178 7.66 49.18 -2.61
N PHE A 179 7.57 49.98 -3.66
CA PHE A 179 7.90 51.39 -3.58
C PHE A 179 6.91 52.15 -2.68
N ALA A 180 5.62 51.82 -2.75
CA ALA A 180 4.62 52.33 -1.83
C ALA A 180 4.94 51.99 -0.36
N VAL A 181 5.39 50.77 -0.04
CA VAL A 181 5.80 50.39 1.33
C VAL A 181 7.03 51.17 1.78
N GLN A 182 8.02 51.36 0.91
CA GLN A 182 9.21 52.15 1.21
C GLN A 182 8.85 53.60 1.55
N LEU A 183 7.95 54.22 0.78
CA LEU A 183 7.47 55.58 1.04
C LEU A 183 6.65 55.66 2.33
N ALA A 184 5.79 54.66 2.59
CA ALA A 184 5.00 54.56 3.81
C ALA A 184 5.87 54.44 5.09
N ALA A 185 7.08 53.88 4.98
CA ALA A 185 7.99 53.73 6.09
C ALA A 185 8.79 55.00 6.44
N GLY A 186 8.83 56.00 5.55
CA GLY A 186 9.44 57.31 5.79
C GLY A 186 10.87 57.24 6.37
N ASN A 187 11.12 58.04 7.40
CA ASN A 187 12.45 58.25 8.03
C ASN A 187 13.03 56.98 8.71
N VAL A 188 12.29 55.88 8.79
CA VAL A 188 12.82 54.59 9.28
C VAL A 188 13.91 54.07 8.35
N VAL A 189 13.78 54.32 7.04
CA VAL A 189 14.81 54.00 6.04
C VAL A 189 16.04 54.91 6.19
N GLU A 190 15.85 56.15 6.64
CA GLU A 190 16.95 57.10 6.92
C GLU A 190 17.76 56.73 8.18
N ALA A 191 17.18 55.94 9.08
CA ALA A 191 17.82 55.48 10.31
C ALA A 191 18.68 54.21 10.13
N LEU A 192 18.69 53.60 8.93
CA LEU A 192 19.62 52.52 8.62
C LEU A 192 21.06 53.09 8.61
N PRO A 193 21.99 52.51 9.39
CA PRO A 193 23.31 53.10 9.60
C PRO A 193 24.01 53.27 8.25
N ASN A 194 24.48 54.50 7.95
CA ASN A 194 25.20 54.94 6.75
C ASN A 194 25.60 53.77 5.83
N LEU A 195 24.63 53.33 5.04
CA LEU A 195 24.87 52.42 3.93
C LEU A 195 25.67 53.27 2.95
N GLU A 196 26.98 53.04 2.86
CA GLU A 196 27.87 53.77 1.96
C GLU A 196 27.30 53.73 0.55
N THR A 197 26.64 54.81 0.12
CA THR A 197 26.18 55.03 -1.25
C THR A 197 27.35 55.29 -2.22
N ASP A 198 28.60 55.16 -1.74
CA ASP A 198 29.80 55.67 -2.38
C ASP A 198 30.70 54.58 -2.99
N ARG A 199 30.19 53.35 -3.14
CA ARG A 199 30.84 52.33 -3.97
C ARG A 199 29.90 51.86 -5.07
N PRO A 200 30.12 52.29 -6.33
CA PRO A 200 29.68 51.50 -7.45
C PRO A 200 30.48 50.20 -7.40
N ARG A 201 29.88 49.12 -6.89
CA ARG A 201 30.35 47.78 -7.27
C ARG A 201 29.96 47.62 -8.72
N ASP A 202 30.94 47.33 -9.56
CA ASP A 202 30.75 46.99 -10.97
C ASP A 202 29.55 46.05 -11.11
N LEU A 203 28.48 46.56 -11.71
CA LEU A 203 27.31 45.77 -12.08
C LEU A 203 27.83 44.64 -12.99
N PRO A 204 27.55 43.36 -12.70
CA PRO A 204 27.95 42.29 -13.61
C PRO A 204 27.30 42.55 -14.97
N GLU A 205 28.12 42.70 -16.01
CA GLU A 205 27.69 42.75 -17.41
C GLU A 205 26.89 41.48 -17.71
N THR A 206 25.57 41.55 -17.56
CA THR A 206 24.66 40.48 -17.98
C THR A 206 24.16 40.80 -19.37
N SER A 207 24.12 39.76 -20.18
CA SER A 207 24.11 39.79 -21.63
C SER A 207 22.76 40.25 -22.21
N HIS A 208 22.85 41.17 -23.17
CA HIS A 208 21.92 41.44 -24.27
C HIS A 208 20.51 41.96 -23.95
N THR A 209 20.36 43.28 -23.90
CA THR A 209 19.52 44.09 -24.83
C THR A 209 19.69 45.57 -24.51
N PRO A 210 19.74 46.49 -25.49
CA PRO A 210 19.91 47.91 -25.23
C PRO A 210 18.58 48.48 -24.73
N VAL A 211 18.39 48.54 -23.42
CA VAL A 211 17.31 49.30 -22.79
C VAL A 211 17.78 50.75 -22.70
N VAL A 212 17.00 51.69 -23.24
CA VAL A 212 17.26 53.13 -23.11
C VAL A 212 17.02 53.51 -21.65
N GLU A 213 18.09 53.68 -20.88
CA GLU A 213 18.06 54.04 -19.46
C GLU A 213 17.64 55.51 -19.28
N SER A 214 16.42 55.74 -18.79
CA SER A 214 16.12 56.96 -18.05
C SER A 214 16.71 56.82 -16.64
N LEU A 215 17.44 57.83 -16.16
CA LEU A 215 17.99 57.84 -14.80
C LEU A 215 16.87 57.57 -13.76
N PRO A 216 17.04 56.59 -12.85
CA PRO A 216 16.07 56.31 -11.81
C PRO A 216 15.93 57.49 -10.86
N SER A 217 14.73 57.70 -10.31
CA SER A 217 14.54 58.70 -9.24
C SER A 217 15.45 58.38 -8.05
N PRO A 218 15.88 59.37 -7.25
CA PRO A 218 16.76 59.13 -6.10
C PRO A 218 16.23 58.08 -5.12
N ALA A 219 14.90 57.98 -4.98
CA ALA A 219 14.25 57.00 -4.11
C ALA A 219 14.33 55.57 -4.68
N VAL A 220 14.21 55.40 -6.00
CA VAL A 220 14.36 54.12 -6.71
C VAL A 220 15.82 53.65 -6.67
N ALA A 221 16.77 54.55 -6.94
CA ALA A 221 18.20 54.23 -6.86
C ALA A 221 18.61 53.75 -5.45
N ARG A 222 18.02 54.36 -4.41
CA ARG A 222 18.23 53.95 -3.01
C ARG A 222 17.64 52.57 -2.71
N ALA A 223 16.46 52.28 -3.25
CA ALA A 223 15.82 50.97 -3.11
C ALA A 223 16.68 49.87 -3.75
N GLN A 224 17.21 50.13 -4.95
CA GLN A 224 18.13 49.24 -5.65
C GLN A 224 19.41 49.00 -4.87
N ALA A 225 20.04 50.07 -4.37
CA ALA A 225 21.25 49.96 -3.55
C ALA A 225 21.00 49.13 -2.28
N LEU A 226 19.88 49.37 -1.59
CA LEU A 226 19.51 48.63 -0.39
C LEU A 226 19.23 47.15 -0.70
N ARG A 227 18.56 46.85 -1.82
CA ARG A 227 18.33 45.48 -2.31
C ARG A 227 19.65 44.77 -2.54
N ILE A 228 20.55 45.36 -3.33
CA ILE A 228 21.88 44.80 -3.66
C ILE A 228 22.69 44.51 -2.40
N GLN A 229 22.62 45.39 -1.40
CA GLN A 229 23.39 45.24 -0.17
C GLN A 229 22.81 44.18 0.79
N LEU A 230 21.48 44.05 0.86
CA LEU A 230 20.81 43.12 1.77
C LEU A 230 20.56 41.73 1.16
N GLN A 231 20.72 41.57 -0.15
CA GLN A 231 20.52 40.30 -0.85
C GLN A 231 21.43 39.22 -0.27
N GLY A 232 20.85 38.13 0.25
CA GLY A 232 21.59 37.02 0.86
C GLY A 232 22.06 37.26 2.31
N SER A 233 21.74 38.40 2.91
CA SER A 233 22.05 38.68 4.32
C SER A 233 21.01 38.09 5.26
N SER A 234 21.43 37.61 6.44
CA SER A 234 20.50 37.19 7.50
C SER A 234 19.93 38.41 8.23
N VAL A 235 18.63 38.63 8.11
CA VAL A 235 17.92 39.76 8.74
C VAL A 235 17.99 39.69 10.28
N ASP A 236 18.03 38.48 10.84
CA ASP A 236 18.03 38.24 12.29
C ASP A 236 19.31 38.73 12.99
N SER A 237 20.44 38.80 12.29
CA SER A 237 21.67 39.37 12.84
C SER A 237 21.66 40.90 12.84
N MET A 238 20.93 41.52 11.90
CA MET A 238 20.82 42.98 11.77
C MET A 238 19.83 43.60 12.76
N LEU A 239 18.74 42.89 13.07
CA LEU A 239 17.72 43.34 14.04
C LEU A 239 18.22 43.31 15.50
N ARG A 240 19.28 42.56 15.82
CA ARG A 240 19.84 42.45 17.18
C ARG A 240 20.43 43.76 17.73
N ASN A 241 20.70 44.76 16.88
CA ASN A 241 21.38 46.00 17.27
C ASN A 241 20.50 47.27 17.25
N GLY A 242 19.18 47.18 17.02
CA GLY A 242 18.35 48.39 17.10
C GLY A 242 16.87 48.23 16.72
N SER A 243 16.01 48.65 17.65
CA SER A 243 14.58 48.99 17.50
C SER A 243 13.63 47.91 16.94
N GLU A 244 12.83 47.32 17.85
CA GLU A 244 11.65 46.45 17.63
C GLU A 244 10.47 47.15 16.92
N LYS A 245 10.70 47.96 15.88
CA LYS A 245 9.61 48.58 15.12
C LYS A 245 9.13 47.61 14.03
N PRO A 246 7.86 47.17 14.05
CA PRO A 246 7.35 46.15 13.12
C PRO A 246 7.49 46.57 11.64
N ASN A 247 7.41 47.86 11.34
CA ASN A 247 7.59 48.38 9.99
C ASN A 247 9.03 48.26 9.47
N LEU A 248 10.05 48.36 10.34
CA LEU A 248 11.46 48.19 9.95
C LEU A 248 11.76 46.72 9.65
N GLN A 249 11.24 45.82 10.48
CA GLN A 249 11.39 44.38 10.29
C GLN A 249 10.75 43.93 8.97
N ALA A 250 9.52 44.40 8.67
CA ALA A 250 8.85 44.10 7.41
C ALA A 250 9.64 44.58 6.19
N LEU A 251 10.24 45.78 6.25
CA LEU A 251 11.11 46.30 5.20
C LEU A 251 12.39 45.46 5.03
N LEU A 252 13.10 45.13 6.11
CA LEU A 252 14.32 44.33 6.00
C LEU A 252 14.03 42.94 5.43
N HIS A 253 12.94 42.29 5.87
CA HIS A 253 12.49 41.05 5.26
C HIS A 253 12.12 41.24 3.79
N LEU A 254 11.49 42.35 3.41
CA LEU A 254 11.19 42.70 2.01
C LEU A 254 12.46 42.71 1.15
N PHE A 255 13.44 43.53 1.52
CA PHE A 255 14.68 43.73 0.76
C PHE A 255 15.64 42.54 0.80
N ALA A 256 15.63 41.69 1.82
CA ALA A 256 16.46 40.49 1.89
C ALA A 256 15.80 39.24 1.26
N GLY A 257 14.48 39.28 1.03
CA GLY A 257 13.71 38.11 0.58
C GLY A 257 13.77 37.83 -0.92
N PRO A 258 12.97 36.88 -1.42
CA PRO A 258 12.95 36.52 -2.85
C PRO A 258 12.24 37.56 -3.72
N ASP A 259 12.59 37.63 -5.01
CA ASP A 259 12.05 38.58 -6.01
C ASP A 259 10.57 38.37 -6.36
N ALA A 260 9.99 37.24 -5.95
CA ALA A 260 8.59 36.95 -6.15
C ALA A 260 7.99 36.28 -4.91
N ARG A 261 6.93 36.89 -4.37
CA ARG A 261 6.22 36.45 -3.16
C ARG A 261 4.81 35.98 -3.47
N TYR A 262 4.26 35.15 -2.59
CA TYR A 262 2.88 34.69 -2.68
C TYR A 262 1.92 35.67 -2.01
N LEU A 263 0.79 35.90 -2.66
CA LEU A 263 -0.29 36.73 -2.14
C LEU A 263 -1.05 35.98 -1.05
N ASN A 264 -1.22 36.64 0.09
CA ASN A 264 -2.15 36.25 1.12
C ASN A 264 -3.44 37.07 0.95
N PHE A 265 -4.33 36.58 0.08
CA PHE A 265 -5.60 37.24 -0.21
C PHE A 265 -6.47 37.36 1.04
N TYR A 266 -7.13 38.50 1.24
CA TYR A 266 -8.08 38.67 2.34
C TYR A 266 -9.43 38.01 2.04
N GLY A 267 -9.83 37.91 0.78
CA GLY A 267 -11.09 37.26 0.38
C GLY A 267 -11.32 37.34 -1.13
N PRO A 268 -12.55 37.06 -1.60
CA PRO A 268 -12.93 37.25 -3.00
C PRO A 268 -12.84 38.72 -3.43
N ALA A 269 -12.97 39.01 -4.72
CA ALA A 269 -12.93 40.39 -5.24
C ALA A 269 -13.92 41.32 -4.51
N GLY A 270 -13.50 42.55 -4.25
CA GLY A 270 -14.24 43.54 -3.45
C GLY A 270 -14.16 43.33 -1.93
N THR A 271 -13.20 42.54 -1.45
CA THR A 271 -13.00 42.36 0.00
C THR A 271 -12.34 43.61 0.60
N ILE A 272 -11.33 44.17 -0.08
CA ILE A 272 -10.73 45.43 0.35
C ILE A 272 -11.78 46.53 0.18
N ARG A 273 -11.77 47.50 1.10
CA ARG A 273 -12.72 48.61 1.05
C ARG A 273 -12.52 49.42 -0.23
N THR A 274 -13.52 49.38 -1.10
CA THR A 274 -13.56 50.10 -2.37
C THR A 274 -14.57 51.25 -2.31
N ILE A 275 -14.18 52.43 -2.81
CA ILE A 275 -15.01 53.62 -2.95
C ILE A 275 -15.06 53.99 -4.44
N SER A 276 -16.24 54.11 -5.02
CA SER A 276 -16.40 54.56 -6.41
C SER A 276 -15.86 55.98 -6.60
N TYR A 277 -15.11 56.19 -7.68
CA TYR A 277 -14.41 57.44 -7.99
C TYR A 277 -15.32 58.69 -7.89
N HIS A 278 -16.54 58.62 -8.41
CA HIS A 278 -17.45 59.77 -8.44
C HIS A 278 -17.79 60.32 -7.05
N ARG A 279 -17.88 59.47 -6.02
CA ARG A 279 -18.25 59.91 -4.65
C ARG A 279 -17.23 60.87 -4.06
N LEU A 280 -15.98 60.75 -4.45
CA LEU A 280 -14.93 61.67 -4.03
C LEU A 280 -14.98 62.98 -4.83
N ILE A 281 -15.38 62.94 -6.09
CA ILE A 281 -15.51 64.13 -6.94
C ILE A 281 -16.74 64.97 -6.58
N THR A 282 -17.83 64.32 -6.14
CA THR A 282 -19.03 64.98 -5.64
C THR A 282 -18.93 65.38 -4.17
N GLU A 283 -17.75 65.17 -3.55
CA GLU A 283 -17.44 65.50 -2.16
C GLU A 283 -18.41 64.89 -1.13
N ASP A 284 -18.76 63.62 -1.31
CA ASP A 284 -19.57 62.86 -0.34
C ASP A 284 -18.88 62.82 1.03
N ARG A 285 -19.50 63.45 2.03
CA ARG A 285 -18.95 63.65 3.38
C ARG A 285 -18.61 62.33 4.07
N GLU A 286 -19.40 61.27 3.88
CA GLU A 286 -19.16 59.98 4.53
C GLU A 286 -17.90 59.29 3.98
N ALA A 287 -17.67 59.40 2.68
CA ALA A 287 -16.47 58.87 2.04
C ALA A 287 -15.21 59.62 2.53
N LEU A 288 -15.26 60.95 2.58
CA LEU A 288 -14.13 61.81 2.91
C LEU A 288 -13.62 61.67 4.37
N ILE A 289 -14.53 61.57 5.34
CA ILE A 289 -14.17 61.44 6.78
C ILE A 289 -13.27 60.21 7.04
N SER A 290 -13.43 59.19 6.21
CA SER A 290 -12.82 57.89 6.44
C SER A 290 -11.44 57.70 5.79
N LEU A 291 -10.92 58.72 5.11
CA LEU A 291 -9.66 58.68 4.33
C LEU A 291 -8.43 59.22 5.08
N ALA A 292 -8.63 59.78 6.28
CA ALA A 292 -7.53 60.29 7.10
C ALA A 292 -6.55 59.15 7.47
N GLY A 293 -5.28 59.34 7.14
CA GLY A 293 -4.22 58.37 7.43
C GLY A 293 -4.19 57.13 6.54
N LYS A 294 -5.00 57.08 5.47
CA LYS A 294 -5.15 55.90 4.61
C LYS A 294 -4.17 55.90 3.42
N TYR A 295 -3.81 54.72 2.95
CA TYR A 295 -3.10 54.51 1.69
C TYR A 295 -4.12 54.20 0.60
N VAL A 296 -4.15 55.03 -0.44
CA VAL A 296 -5.20 55.00 -1.46
C VAL A 296 -4.61 54.48 -2.77
N PHE A 297 -5.24 53.44 -3.33
CA PHE A 297 -4.92 52.90 -4.65
C PHE A 297 -6.05 53.25 -5.61
N VAL A 298 -5.73 53.90 -6.73
CA VAL A 298 -6.70 54.36 -7.74
C VAL A 298 -6.48 53.57 -9.02
N GLY A 299 -7.50 52.90 -9.53
CA GLY A 299 -7.36 52.07 -10.72
C GLY A 299 -8.68 51.52 -11.25
N TYR A 300 -8.60 50.74 -12.32
CA TYR A 300 -9.75 50.06 -12.91
C TYR A 300 -10.23 48.98 -11.96
N ASP A 301 -11.49 49.05 -11.53
CA ASP A 301 -12.10 48.04 -10.66
C ASP A 301 -13.57 47.87 -11.03
N GLU A 302 -13.83 47.08 -12.07
CA GLU A 302 -15.18 46.78 -12.57
C GLU A 302 -15.60 45.37 -12.13
N LEU A 303 -16.27 45.27 -10.98
CA LEU A 303 -16.76 44.01 -10.43
C LEU A 303 -17.95 43.41 -11.23
N GLN A 304 -18.64 44.23 -12.04
CA GLN A 304 -19.80 43.84 -12.85
C GLN A 304 -19.82 44.58 -14.19
N GLY A 305 -19.34 43.95 -15.27
CA GLY A 305 -19.37 44.52 -16.62
C GLY A 305 -18.89 43.55 -17.72
N PRO A 306 -19.28 43.75 -18.99
CA PRO A 306 -18.84 42.94 -20.11
C PRO A 306 -17.39 43.24 -20.56
N SER A 307 -16.82 44.36 -20.12
CA SER A 307 -15.47 44.81 -20.47
C SER A 307 -14.46 44.40 -19.39
N LYS A 308 -13.83 43.24 -19.57
CA LYS A 308 -12.79 42.68 -18.68
C LYS A 308 -11.42 43.31 -18.92
N VAL A 309 -11.30 44.61 -18.67
CA VAL A 309 -10.01 45.31 -18.78
C VAL A 309 -9.30 45.22 -17.42
N ASP A 310 -8.10 44.64 -17.41
CA ASP A 310 -7.21 44.54 -16.24
C ASP A 310 -7.73 43.69 -15.05
N THR A 311 -8.46 42.62 -15.36
CA THR A 311 -8.90 41.62 -14.39
C THR A 311 -8.06 40.34 -14.45
N PHE A 312 -7.91 39.67 -13.31
CA PHE A 312 -7.06 38.50 -13.15
C PHE A 312 -7.77 37.36 -12.40
N ASP A 313 -7.54 36.14 -12.86
CA ASP A 313 -7.93 34.92 -12.18
C ASP A 313 -7.09 34.74 -10.90
N THR A 314 -7.74 34.55 -9.76
CA THR A 314 -7.08 34.30 -8.46
C THR A 314 -7.52 32.97 -7.86
N VAL A 315 -7.09 32.66 -6.62
CA VAL A 315 -7.56 31.47 -5.87
C VAL A 315 -9.07 31.42 -5.65
N PHE A 316 -9.76 32.56 -5.75
CA PHE A 316 -11.21 32.67 -5.63
C PHE A 316 -11.95 32.64 -6.98
N ALA A 317 -11.22 32.72 -8.10
CA ALA A 317 -11.79 32.56 -9.43
C ALA A 317 -12.18 31.09 -9.65
N GLY A 318 -13.49 30.82 -9.66
CA GLY A 318 -14.09 29.52 -9.96
C GLY A 318 -15.23 29.69 -10.96
N ARG A 319 -16.02 28.64 -11.25
CA ARG A 319 -17.12 28.66 -12.24
C ARG A 319 -18.14 29.82 -12.07
N ASN A 320 -18.23 30.42 -10.88
CA ASN A 320 -19.06 31.59 -10.54
C ASN A 320 -18.28 32.71 -9.83
N GLY A 321 -16.93 32.67 -9.83
CA GLY A 321 -16.10 33.63 -9.10
C GLY A 321 -15.84 34.89 -9.91
N VAL A 322 -15.87 36.06 -9.25
CA VAL A 322 -15.52 37.35 -9.86
C VAL A 322 -14.00 37.45 -9.95
N GLU A 323 -13.48 37.79 -11.13
CA GLU A 323 -12.06 38.07 -11.35
C GLU A 323 -11.65 39.30 -10.51
N MET A 324 -10.42 39.32 -10.00
CA MET A 324 -9.93 40.41 -9.15
C MET A 324 -9.21 41.46 -10.03
N SER A 325 -9.42 42.75 -9.74
CA SER A 325 -8.77 43.84 -10.47
C SER A 325 -7.28 43.95 -10.15
N GLY A 326 -6.49 44.45 -11.11
CA GLY A 326 -5.06 44.74 -10.91
C GLY A 326 -4.79 45.63 -9.68
N VAL A 327 -5.66 46.64 -9.48
CA VAL A 327 -5.56 47.57 -8.35
C VAL A 327 -5.84 46.90 -7.01
N GLU A 328 -6.79 45.96 -6.92
CA GLU A 328 -7.03 45.18 -5.69
C GLU A 328 -5.86 44.22 -5.40
N ILE A 329 -5.23 43.66 -6.44
CA ILE A 329 -4.01 42.86 -6.28
C ILE A 329 -2.84 43.73 -5.79
N ALA A 330 -2.66 44.94 -6.32
CA ALA A 330 -1.64 45.90 -5.88
C ALA A 330 -1.85 46.31 -4.41
N ALA A 331 -3.09 46.62 -4.03
CA ALA A 331 -3.47 46.97 -2.68
C ALA A 331 -3.25 45.79 -1.70
N THR A 332 -3.59 44.56 -2.12
CA THR A 332 -3.34 43.32 -1.36
C THR A 332 -1.84 43.09 -1.17
N ALA A 333 -1.05 43.24 -2.24
CA ALA A 333 0.40 43.11 -2.19
C ALA A 333 1.02 44.13 -1.22
N PHE A 334 0.63 45.40 -1.30
CA PHE A 334 1.08 46.45 -0.37
C PHE A 334 0.74 46.12 1.09
N ALA A 335 -0.51 45.72 1.35
CA ALA A 335 -0.98 45.33 2.67
C ALA A 335 -0.17 44.14 3.24
N ASN A 336 0.03 43.10 2.44
CA ASN A 336 0.81 41.92 2.83
C ASN A 336 2.28 42.26 3.11
N LEU A 337 2.89 43.11 2.29
CA LEU A 337 4.29 43.51 2.46
C LEU A 337 4.49 44.34 3.72
N ARG A 338 3.63 45.33 3.96
CA ARG A 338 3.75 46.23 5.11
C ARG A 338 3.57 45.52 6.44
N ALA A 339 2.74 44.47 6.47
CA ALA A 339 2.48 43.67 7.67
C ALA A 339 3.34 42.39 7.78
N ASP A 340 4.26 42.14 6.85
CA ASP A 340 4.98 40.85 6.66
C ASP A 340 4.06 39.60 6.67
N GLN A 341 2.89 39.74 6.04
CA GLN A 341 1.84 38.70 5.98
C GLN A 341 1.81 37.92 4.65
N THR A 342 2.83 38.06 3.80
CA THR A 342 2.93 37.26 2.56
C THR A 342 2.99 35.77 2.88
N LEU A 343 2.39 34.94 2.02
CA LEU A 343 2.43 33.49 2.20
C LEU A 343 3.87 32.96 2.05
N LYS A 344 4.30 32.17 3.03
CA LYS A 344 5.61 31.53 3.07
C LYS A 344 5.44 30.05 2.73
N ARG A 345 6.41 29.48 2.02
CA ARG A 345 6.50 28.04 1.76
C ARG A 345 7.66 27.45 2.57
N PRO A 346 7.54 26.22 3.08
CA PRO A 346 8.68 25.55 3.70
C PRO A 346 9.80 25.32 2.67
N ASP A 347 11.02 25.26 3.17
CA ASP A 347 12.16 24.87 2.35
C ASP A 347 11.97 23.46 1.78
N LEU A 348 12.62 23.18 0.65
CA LEU A 348 12.49 21.92 -0.05
C LEU A 348 12.76 20.70 0.87
N ILE A 349 13.79 20.80 1.71
CA ILE A 349 14.16 19.74 2.66
C ILE A 349 13.04 19.49 3.67
N VAL A 350 12.48 20.56 4.22
CA VAL A 350 11.38 20.49 5.20
C VAL A 350 10.13 19.91 4.55
N ALA A 351 9.78 20.36 3.34
CA ALA A 351 8.65 19.84 2.58
C ALA A 351 8.78 18.34 2.31
N VAL A 352 9.96 17.88 1.86
CA VAL A 352 10.24 16.47 1.62
C VAL A 352 10.22 15.66 2.92
N ALA A 353 10.76 16.19 4.01
CA ALA A 353 10.73 15.53 5.32
C ALA A 353 9.31 15.34 5.85
N VAL A 354 8.43 16.33 5.67
CA VAL A 354 7.00 16.22 6.02
C VAL A 354 6.32 15.12 5.22
N ILE A 355 6.49 15.11 3.89
CA ILE A 355 5.94 14.08 2.99
C ILE A 355 6.41 12.68 3.43
N LEU A 356 7.72 12.50 3.59
CA LEU A 356 8.30 11.21 3.98
C LEU A 356 7.80 10.76 5.38
N GLY A 357 7.73 11.70 6.34
CA GLY A 357 7.22 11.43 7.67
C GLY A 357 5.78 10.94 7.67
N LEU A 358 4.91 11.58 6.87
CA LEU A 358 3.51 11.17 6.70
C LEU A 358 3.40 9.76 6.08
N ALA A 359 4.18 9.47 5.04
CA ALA A 359 4.21 8.13 4.44
C ALA A 359 4.66 7.05 5.43
N ILE A 360 5.74 7.30 6.18
CA ILE A 360 6.27 6.33 7.15
C ILE A 360 5.24 6.06 8.23
N ILE A 361 4.67 7.11 8.85
CA ILE A 361 3.69 6.95 9.92
C ILE A 361 2.44 6.23 9.41
N GLY A 362 1.91 6.62 8.24
CA GLY A 362 0.78 5.94 7.61
C GLY A 362 1.08 4.46 7.31
N ALA A 363 2.30 4.15 6.84
CA ALA A 363 2.73 2.79 6.57
C ALA A 363 2.88 1.95 7.85
N VAL A 364 3.36 2.54 8.95
CA VAL A 364 3.42 1.87 10.26
C VAL A 364 2.01 1.58 10.77
N LEU A 365 1.09 2.55 10.74
CA LEU A 365 -0.30 2.36 11.17
C LEU A 365 -0.98 1.20 10.42
N ILE A 366 -0.85 1.18 9.09
CA ILE A 366 -1.46 0.13 8.27
C ILE A 366 -0.71 -1.20 8.39
N CYS A 367 0.60 -1.25 8.61
CA CYS A 367 1.34 -2.52 8.64
C CYS A 367 1.36 -3.19 10.03
N CYS A 368 1.24 -2.42 11.10
CA CYS A 368 1.34 -2.90 12.47
C CYS A 368 -0.02 -3.19 13.11
N MET A 369 -1.12 -2.70 12.54
CA MET A 369 -2.47 -2.91 13.06
C MET A 369 -3.31 -3.82 12.15
N PRO A 370 -4.34 -4.50 12.70
CA PRO A 370 -5.33 -5.20 11.87
C PRO A 370 -5.97 -4.24 10.87
N VAL A 371 -6.29 -4.69 9.65
CA VAL A 371 -6.87 -3.83 8.58
C VAL A 371 -8.08 -3.03 9.06
N ALA A 372 -8.95 -3.63 9.88
CA ALA A 372 -10.14 -2.99 10.44
C ALA A 372 -9.84 -1.75 11.30
N VAL A 373 -8.63 -1.66 11.88
CA VAL A 373 -8.18 -0.53 12.71
C VAL A 373 -7.16 0.34 11.95
N GLY A 374 -6.26 -0.29 11.19
CA GLY A 374 -5.20 0.40 10.45
C GLY A 374 -5.73 1.36 9.39
N VAL A 375 -6.75 0.98 8.62
CA VAL A 375 -7.36 1.85 7.61
C VAL A 375 -7.99 3.11 8.23
N PRO A 376 -8.92 3.01 9.20
CA PRO A 376 -9.49 4.20 9.81
C PRO A 376 -8.45 5.03 10.58
N ALA A 377 -7.43 4.41 11.19
CA ALA A 377 -6.34 5.14 11.84
C ALA A 377 -5.54 5.99 10.83
N THR A 378 -5.19 5.44 9.66
CA THR A 378 -4.48 6.19 8.62
C THR A 378 -5.34 7.33 8.04
N VAL A 379 -6.65 7.12 7.88
CA VAL A 379 -7.59 8.19 7.46
C VAL A 379 -7.69 9.29 8.52
N ALA A 380 -7.84 8.92 9.80
CA ALA A 380 -7.89 9.87 10.90
C ALA A 380 -6.57 10.66 11.02
N PHE A 381 -5.43 10.00 10.82
CA PHE A 381 -4.14 10.66 10.75
C PHE A 381 -4.06 11.69 9.62
N GLY A 382 -4.50 11.34 8.40
CA GLY A 382 -4.58 12.29 7.28
C GLY A 382 -5.49 13.49 7.57
N LEU A 383 -6.64 13.27 8.19
CA LEU A 383 -7.54 14.35 8.61
C LEU A 383 -6.90 15.25 9.67
N SER A 384 -6.18 14.68 10.64
CA SER A 384 -5.47 15.46 11.66
C SER A 384 -4.38 16.35 11.03
N TYR A 385 -3.67 15.85 10.02
CA TYR A 385 -2.69 16.63 9.26
C TYR A 385 -3.36 17.77 8.49
N LEU A 386 -4.50 17.52 7.83
CA LEU A 386 -5.26 18.56 7.14
C LEU A 386 -5.67 19.69 8.09
N VAL A 387 -6.19 19.35 9.27
CA VAL A 387 -6.57 20.34 10.29
C VAL A 387 -5.35 21.14 10.75
N LEU A 388 -4.23 20.46 11.06
CA LEU A 388 -2.99 21.11 11.48
C LEU A 388 -2.47 22.08 10.41
N ALA A 389 -2.46 21.66 9.15
CA ALA A 389 -2.04 22.49 8.03
C ALA A 389 -2.95 23.72 7.84
N CYS A 390 -4.26 23.57 8.02
CA CYS A 390 -5.20 24.70 7.97
C CYS A 390 -4.96 25.70 9.12
N LEU A 391 -4.70 25.22 10.33
CA LEU A 391 -4.39 26.07 11.49
C LEU A 391 -3.09 26.84 11.28
N ILE A 392 -2.03 26.15 10.84
CA ILE A 392 -0.73 26.75 10.53
C ILE A 392 -0.86 27.79 9.41
N PHE A 393 -1.61 27.49 8.36
CA PHE A 393 -1.88 28.43 7.27
C PHE A 393 -2.61 29.68 7.77
N ALA A 394 -3.64 29.50 8.61
CA ALA A 394 -4.45 30.60 9.11
C ALA A 394 -3.70 31.53 10.09
N HIS A 395 -2.79 30.99 10.92
CA HIS A 395 -2.14 31.76 11.99
C HIS A 395 -0.71 32.20 11.65
N HIS A 396 -0.01 31.45 10.79
CA HIS A 396 1.40 31.70 10.47
C HIS A 396 1.65 32.01 8.99
N ASN A 397 0.60 32.05 8.15
CA ASN A 397 0.72 32.27 6.71
C ASN A 397 1.68 31.27 6.03
N LEU A 398 1.85 30.09 6.61
CA LEU A 398 2.75 29.04 6.13
C LEU A 398 1.94 27.99 5.37
N TRP A 399 2.25 27.83 4.09
CA TRP A 399 1.60 26.86 3.21
C TRP A 399 2.35 25.52 3.25
N LEU A 400 1.76 24.53 3.93
CA LEU A 400 2.23 23.14 3.95
C LEU A 400 1.65 22.32 2.77
N PRO A 401 2.37 21.31 2.26
CA PRO A 401 1.90 20.49 1.14
C PRO A 401 0.66 19.68 1.51
N LEU A 402 -0.44 19.79 0.76
CA LEU A 402 -1.70 19.07 1.05
C LEU A 402 -2.06 18.02 0.00
N ALA A 403 -2.14 18.42 -1.27
CA ALA A 403 -2.69 17.59 -2.33
C ALA A 403 -1.86 16.32 -2.54
N VAL A 404 -0.54 16.43 -2.56
CA VAL A 404 0.34 15.26 -2.72
C VAL A 404 0.19 14.28 -1.55
N PRO A 405 0.38 14.67 -0.27
CA PRO A 405 0.26 13.72 0.83
C PRO A 405 -1.15 13.16 1.00
N LEU A 406 -2.19 13.99 0.86
CA LEU A 406 -3.57 13.55 1.15
C LEU A 406 -4.25 12.82 0.00
N VAL A 407 -4.04 13.25 -1.25
CA VAL A 407 -4.78 12.72 -2.42
C VAL A 407 -4.03 11.57 -3.07
N ILE A 408 -2.70 11.56 -3.00
CA ILE A 408 -1.88 10.59 -3.71
C ILE A 408 -1.21 9.64 -2.73
N GLU A 409 -0.46 10.17 -1.77
CA GLU A 409 0.39 9.36 -0.91
C GLU A 409 -0.40 8.47 0.05
N LEU A 410 -1.30 9.03 0.87
CA LEU A 410 -2.06 8.25 1.85
C LEU A 410 -2.95 7.17 1.21
N PRO A 411 -3.69 7.43 0.11
CA PRO A 411 -4.45 6.38 -0.57
C PRO A 411 -3.55 5.24 -1.07
N LEU A 412 -2.36 5.55 -1.61
CA LEU A 412 -1.41 4.52 -2.03
C LEU A 412 -0.86 3.73 -0.84
N VAL A 413 -0.55 4.40 0.28
CA VAL A 413 -0.15 3.72 1.52
C VAL A 413 -1.22 2.74 1.98
N VAL A 414 -2.50 3.13 1.93
CA VAL A 414 -3.61 2.24 2.25
C VAL A 414 -3.69 1.06 1.28
N VAL A 415 -3.68 1.32 -0.04
CA VAL A 415 -3.78 0.26 -1.07
C VAL A 415 -2.63 -0.75 -0.95
N PHE A 416 -1.38 -0.27 -0.93
CA PHE A 416 -0.22 -1.14 -0.82
C PHE A 416 -0.10 -1.81 0.55
N GLY A 417 -0.49 -1.12 1.63
CA GLY A 417 -0.53 -1.68 2.98
C GLY A 417 -1.52 -2.84 3.11
N VAL A 418 -2.74 -2.67 2.60
CA VAL A 418 -3.77 -3.72 2.56
C VAL A 418 -3.33 -4.89 1.69
N LEU A 419 -2.76 -4.62 0.51
CA LEU A 419 -2.22 -5.66 -0.37
C LEU A 419 -1.11 -6.46 0.33
N ALA A 420 -0.18 -5.79 1.02
CA ALA A 420 0.88 -6.44 1.77
C ALA A 420 0.34 -7.32 2.91
N GLN A 421 -0.66 -6.84 3.65
CA GLN A 421 -1.33 -7.65 4.67
C GLN A 421 -2.05 -8.87 4.07
N TYR A 422 -2.76 -8.70 2.96
CA TYR A 422 -3.43 -9.78 2.25
C TYR A 422 -2.44 -10.86 1.79
N LEU A 423 -1.32 -10.46 1.18
CA LEU A 423 -0.28 -11.41 0.75
C LEU A 423 0.37 -12.12 1.93
N ARG A 424 0.61 -11.44 3.06
CA ARG A 424 1.12 -12.07 4.30
C ARG A 424 0.11 -13.06 4.88
N ALA A 425 -1.18 -12.71 4.90
CA ALA A 425 -2.25 -13.59 5.36
C ALA A 425 -2.38 -14.84 4.48
N ARG A 426 -2.29 -14.67 3.15
CA ARG A 426 -2.30 -15.78 2.19
C ARG A 426 -1.14 -16.74 2.42
N ARG A 427 0.10 -16.23 2.53
CA ARG A 427 1.28 -17.07 2.81
C ARG A 427 1.17 -17.82 4.14
N ARG A 428 0.63 -17.19 5.19
CA ARG A 428 0.38 -17.86 6.48
C ARG A 428 -0.64 -18.99 6.35
N ARG A 429 -1.69 -18.80 5.55
CA ARG A 429 -2.70 -19.83 5.29
C ARG A 429 -2.10 -21.02 4.55
N GLU A 430 -1.32 -20.77 3.49
CA GLU A 430 -0.63 -21.81 2.73
C GLU A 430 0.37 -22.59 3.60
N ALA A 431 1.16 -21.89 4.43
CA ALA A 431 2.09 -22.53 5.37
C ALA A 431 1.36 -23.41 6.41
N MET A 432 0.22 -22.94 6.94
CA MET A 432 -0.57 -23.71 7.90
C MET A 432 -1.16 -24.97 7.25
N GLN A 433 -1.67 -24.87 6.02
CA GLN A 433 -2.17 -26.03 5.27
C GLN A 433 -1.07 -27.09 5.07
N HIS A 434 0.15 -26.67 4.76
CA HIS A 434 1.28 -27.57 4.59
C HIS A 434 1.67 -28.28 5.90
N VAL A 435 1.62 -27.59 7.04
CA VAL A 435 1.90 -28.20 8.36
C VAL A 435 0.81 -29.16 8.78
N VAL A 436 -0.48 -28.79 8.61
CA VAL A 436 -1.61 -29.66 8.94
C VAL A 436 -1.63 -30.92 8.06
N GLY A 437 -1.22 -30.81 6.80
CA GLY A 437 -1.11 -31.95 5.89
C GLY A 437 -0.13 -33.06 6.30
N TYR A 438 0.77 -32.81 7.27
CA TYR A 438 1.59 -33.87 7.86
C TYR A 438 0.85 -34.74 8.88
N TYR A 439 -0.26 -34.23 9.45
CA TYR A 439 -0.97 -34.89 10.56
C TYR A 439 -2.39 -35.34 10.17
N VAL A 440 -2.92 -34.83 9.05
CA VAL A 440 -4.27 -35.12 8.58
C VAL A 440 -4.22 -35.41 7.08
N PRO A 441 -4.87 -36.49 6.58
CA PRO A 441 -4.94 -36.81 5.14
C PRO A 441 -5.37 -35.60 4.30
N LYS A 442 -4.77 -35.45 3.12
CA LYS A 442 -4.93 -34.24 2.27
C LYS A 442 -6.38 -34.01 1.86
N GLU A 443 -7.12 -35.09 1.71
CA GLU A 443 -8.54 -35.15 1.33
C GLU A 443 -9.38 -34.46 2.40
N VAL A 444 -9.14 -34.77 3.68
CA VAL A 444 -9.85 -34.16 4.82
C VAL A 444 -9.44 -32.69 4.99
N VAL A 445 -8.17 -32.34 4.74
CA VAL A 445 -7.69 -30.94 4.83
C VAL A 445 -8.32 -30.06 3.75
N HIS A 446 -8.46 -30.55 2.52
CA HIS A 446 -9.13 -29.81 1.44
C HIS A 446 -10.63 -29.66 1.70
N GLU A 447 -11.28 -30.74 2.14
CA GLU A 447 -12.71 -30.73 2.45
C GLU A 447 -13.04 -29.79 3.63
N MET A 448 -12.20 -29.75 4.66
CA MET A 448 -12.31 -28.79 5.79
C MET A 448 -11.95 -27.35 5.41
N ALA A 449 -11.07 -27.13 4.43
CA ALA A 449 -10.63 -25.81 4.03
C ALA A 449 -11.64 -25.10 3.11
N ASP A 450 -12.34 -25.87 2.28
CA ASP A 450 -13.29 -25.35 1.30
C ASP A 450 -14.71 -25.26 1.83
N HIS A 451 -15.11 -26.10 2.78
CA HIS A 451 -16.44 -26.06 3.37
C HIS A 451 -16.34 -26.02 4.90
N ALA A 452 -17.18 -25.22 5.55
CA ALA A 452 -17.38 -25.26 7.00
C ALA A 452 -18.14 -26.54 7.39
N VAL A 453 -17.61 -27.71 7.01
CA VAL A 453 -18.23 -29.00 7.25
C VAL A 453 -17.95 -29.40 8.69
N ASN A 454 -19.03 -29.79 9.36
CA ASN A 454 -18.98 -30.39 10.68
C ASN A 454 -18.05 -31.62 10.61
N PRO A 455 -16.97 -31.69 11.40
CA PRO A 455 -16.09 -32.86 11.46
C PRO A 455 -16.84 -34.18 11.71
N LEU A 456 -18.06 -34.13 12.20
CA LEU A 456 -18.92 -35.28 12.47
C LEU A 456 -19.67 -35.82 11.24
N ALA A 457 -19.55 -35.21 10.06
CA ALA A 457 -20.38 -35.54 8.89
C ALA A 457 -19.92 -36.79 8.12
N VAL A 458 -18.65 -37.20 8.21
CA VAL A 458 -18.15 -38.41 7.54
C VAL A 458 -18.47 -39.63 8.41
N ARG A 459 -19.56 -40.31 8.07
CA ARG A 459 -20.00 -41.59 8.66
C ARG A 459 -20.47 -42.50 7.55
N GLU A 460 -19.61 -43.40 7.10
CA GLU A 460 -19.94 -44.32 6.02
C GLU A 460 -19.74 -45.78 6.46
N THR A 461 -20.72 -46.62 6.12
CA THR A 461 -20.56 -48.07 6.22
C THR A 461 -20.27 -48.59 4.83
N THR A 462 -19.09 -49.16 4.63
CA THR A 462 -18.61 -49.58 3.32
C THR A 462 -18.03 -50.99 3.39
N TYR A 463 -17.96 -51.69 2.25
CA TYR A 463 -17.19 -52.92 2.16
C TYR A 463 -15.69 -52.58 2.12
N ALA A 464 -14.87 -53.36 2.84
CA ALA A 464 -13.44 -53.18 2.84
C ALA A 464 -12.68 -54.50 2.97
N VAL A 465 -11.46 -54.50 2.44
CA VAL A 465 -10.45 -55.52 2.70
C VAL A 465 -9.42 -54.91 3.64
N CYS A 466 -9.38 -55.41 4.88
CA CYS A 466 -8.44 -54.95 5.90
C CYS A 466 -7.18 -55.81 5.87
N LEU A 467 -6.03 -55.15 5.90
CA LEU A 467 -4.72 -55.74 6.07
C LEU A 467 -4.17 -55.28 7.41
N ALA A 468 -3.94 -56.22 8.32
CA ALA A 468 -3.16 -55.98 9.52
C ALA A 468 -1.73 -56.44 9.26
N LEU A 469 -0.78 -55.59 9.63
CA LEU A 469 0.65 -55.84 9.53
C LEU A 469 1.29 -55.65 10.90
N ASP A 470 2.19 -56.55 11.28
CA ASP A 470 2.99 -56.46 12.51
C ASP A 470 4.45 -56.86 12.24
N ALA A 471 5.38 -56.15 12.86
CA ALA A 471 6.80 -56.41 12.72
C ALA A 471 7.29 -57.53 13.67
N GLU A 472 7.97 -58.54 13.12
CA GLU A 472 8.42 -59.69 13.90
C GLU A 472 9.55 -59.32 14.88
N ASN A 473 9.37 -59.60 16.16
CA ASN A 473 10.39 -59.38 17.21
C ASN A 473 10.78 -57.90 17.40
N PHE A 474 9.87 -56.96 17.09
CA PHE A 474 10.10 -55.53 17.27
C PHE A 474 10.49 -55.16 18.71
N THR A 475 9.85 -55.77 19.72
CA THR A 475 10.18 -55.50 21.13
C THR A 475 11.65 -55.79 21.44
N SER A 476 12.17 -56.93 21.00
CA SER A 476 13.58 -57.29 21.18
C SER A 476 14.52 -56.33 20.47
N LEU A 477 14.11 -55.80 19.32
CA LEU A 477 14.88 -54.79 18.59
C LEU A 477 14.90 -53.45 19.34
N SER A 478 13.76 -53.02 19.89
CA SER A 478 13.63 -51.78 20.65
C SER A 478 14.42 -51.77 21.96
N GLU A 479 14.67 -52.94 22.56
CA GLU A 479 15.53 -53.09 23.73
C GLU A 479 17.03 -53.02 23.38
N ALA A 480 17.39 -53.34 22.12
CA ALA A 480 18.77 -53.43 21.68
C ALA A 480 19.32 -52.12 21.09
N LEU A 481 18.47 -51.25 20.54
CA LEU A 481 18.87 -50.01 19.86
C LEU A 481 18.66 -48.76 20.72
N PRO A 482 19.53 -47.74 20.63
CA PRO A 482 19.29 -46.41 21.20
C PRO A 482 18.02 -45.75 20.62
N PRO A 483 17.29 -44.90 21.38
CA PRO A 483 16.01 -44.32 20.95
C PRO A 483 16.04 -43.56 19.61
N GLU A 484 17.08 -42.77 19.33
CA GLU A 484 17.19 -42.00 18.07
C GLU A 484 17.48 -42.91 16.87
N GLU A 485 18.34 -43.92 17.05
CA GLU A 485 18.63 -44.92 16.03
C GLU A 485 17.40 -45.79 15.76
N MET A 486 16.64 -46.14 16.80
CA MET A 486 15.39 -46.86 16.70
C MET A 486 14.31 -46.06 15.95
N ALA A 487 14.17 -44.76 16.25
CA ALA A 487 13.25 -43.89 15.53
C ALA A 487 13.60 -43.78 14.03
N THR A 488 14.90 -43.65 13.72
CA THR A 488 15.38 -43.63 12.33
C THR A 488 15.11 -44.95 11.63
N PHE A 489 15.43 -46.07 12.29
CA PHE A 489 15.19 -47.41 11.75
C PHE A 489 13.69 -47.65 11.50
N LEU A 490 12.83 -47.27 12.45
CA LEU A 490 11.38 -47.43 12.31
C LEU A 490 10.84 -46.60 11.14
N ASN A 491 11.26 -45.34 11.01
CA ASN A 491 10.84 -44.49 9.90
C ASN A 491 11.26 -45.08 8.55
N ASP A 492 12.49 -45.58 8.44
CA ASP A 492 12.98 -46.22 7.21
C ASP A 492 12.23 -47.52 6.90
N TYR A 493 11.92 -48.32 7.93
CA TYR A 493 11.17 -49.57 7.80
C TYR A 493 9.72 -49.32 7.37
N LEU A 494 9.03 -48.36 8.00
CA LEU A 494 7.67 -47.95 7.62
C LEU A 494 7.64 -47.34 6.22
N ALA A 495 8.66 -46.58 5.81
CA ALA A 495 8.76 -46.05 4.44
C ALA A 495 8.87 -47.17 3.39
N ALA A 496 9.63 -48.24 3.69
CA ALA A 496 9.72 -49.42 2.83
C ALA A 496 8.38 -50.16 2.70
N ILE A 497 7.53 -50.13 3.73
CA ILE A 497 6.18 -50.69 3.71
C ILE A 497 5.19 -49.75 3.00
N ASP A 498 5.32 -48.44 3.19
CA ASP A 498 4.38 -47.45 2.65
C ASP A 498 4.43 -47.37 1.12
N GLU A 499 5.61 -47.53 0.51
CA GLU A 499 5.79 -47.48 -0.94
C GLU A 499 4.89 -48.48 -1.71
N PRO A 500 4.93 -49.81 -1.43
CA PRO A 500 4.04 -50.75 -2.11
C PRO A 500 2.56 -50.51 -1.78
N LEU A 501 2.22 -50.16 -0.54
CA LEU A 501 0.83 -49.86 -0.18
C LEU A 501 0.26 -48.67 -0.98
N ALA A 502 1.05 -47.61 -1.16
CA ALA A 502 0.69 -46.45 -1.96
C ALA A 502 0.59 -46.76 -3.46
N ARG A 503 1.46 -47.63 -3.99
CA ARG A 503 1.41 -48.08 -5.40
C ARG A 503 0.12 -48.84 -5.72
N HIS A 504 -0.44 -49.49 -4.72
CA HIS A 504 -1.70 -50.23 -4.80
C HIS A 504 -2.89 -49.42 -4.27
N ASP A 505 -2.87 -48.08 -4.35
CA ASP A 505 -4.03 -47.21 -4.07
C ASP A 505 -4.79 -47.58 -2.79
N VAL A 506 -4.07 -47.72 -1.68
CA VAL A 506 -4.68 -47.97 -0.37
C VAL A 506 -5.52 -46.77 0.08
N ASP A 507 -6.77 -47.02 0.49
CA ASP A 507 -7.72 -45.96 0.82
C ASP A 507 -7.58 -45.45 2.27
N PHE A 508 -7.16 -46.30 3.20
CA PHE A 508 -6.93 -45.95 4.60
C PHE A 508 -5.67 -46.60 5.15
N LYS A 509 -4.89 -45.84 5.92
CA LYS A 509 -3.69 -46.29 6.63
C LYS A 509 -3.64 -45.69 8.03
N GLU A 510 -3.42 -46.54 9.03
CA GLU A 510 -3.20 -46.13 10.41
C GLU A 510 -1.94 -46.83 10.95
N PHE A 511 -0.92 -46.06 11.32
CA PHE A 511 0.33 -46.54 11.88
C PHE A 511 0.27 -46.56 13.40
N HIS A 512 0.62 -47.69 14.00
CA HIS A 512 0.69 -47.89 15.45
C HIS A 512 2.03 -48.51 15.82
N ALA A 513 3.06 -47.67 15.96
CA ALA A 513 4.44 -48.08 16.26
C ALA A 513 4.95 -49.19 15.30
N ASP A 514 4.86 -50.45 15.72
CA ASP A 514 5.31 -51.67 15.03
C ASP A 514 4.23 -52.36 14.19
N SER A 515 3.00 -51.86 14.24
CA SER A 515 1.88 -52.37 13.47
C SER A 515 1.29 -51.33 12.53
N VAL A 516 0.73 -51.80 11.42
CA VAL A 516 0.05 -50.97 10.42
C VAL A 516 -1.31 -51.60 10.12
N MET A 517 -2.35 -50.78 10.15
CA MET A 517 -3.68 -51.16 9.68
C MET A 517 -3.96 -50.46 8.37
N CYS A 518 -4.29 -51.24 7.34
CA CYS A 518 -4.65 -50.72 6.03
C CYS A 518 -6.03 -51.21 5.63
N ALA A 519 -6.73 -50.43 4.83
CA ALA A 519 -7.97 -50.87 4.21
C ALA A 519 -8.10 -50.36 2.78
N TRP A 520 -8.58 -51.23 1.91
CA TRP A 520 -9.09 -50.87 0.59
C TRP A 520 -10.61 -50.97 0.61
N MET A 521 -11.28 -49.94 0.13
CA MET A 521 -12.72 -49.76 0.29
C MET A 521 -13.43 -49.79 -1.07
N SER A 522 -14.66 -50.30 -1.06
CA SER A 522 -15.58 -50.21 -2.19
C SER A 522 -17.01 -50.14 -1.69
N SER A 523 -17.89 -49.53 -2.50
CA SER A 523 -19.32 -49.42 -2.21
C SER A 523 -19.99 -50.79 -2.11
N ASP A 524 -19.48 -51.78 -2.84
CA ASP A 524 -19.99 -53.15 -2.91
C ASP A 524 -18.85 -54.18 -2.81
N ILE A 525 -19.23 -55.46 -2.72
CA ILE A 525 -18.27 -56.58 -2.73
C ILE A 525 -17.54 -56.59 -4.07
N ASP A 526 -16.24 -56.28 -4.04
CA ASP A 526 -15.43 -56.10 -5.24
C ASP A 526 -14.19 -57.01 -5.24
N VAL A 527 -14.09 -57.87 -6.25
CA VAL A 527 -12.97 -58.80 -6.47
C VAL A 527 -11.68 -58.06 -6.85
N VAL A 528 -11.77 -56.92 -7.53
CA VAL A 528 -10.61 -56.11 -7.92
C VAL A 528 -9.95 -55.53 -6.68
N VAL A 529 -10.75 -55.07 -5.73
CA VAL A 529 -10.26 -54.57 -4.43
C VAL A 529 -9.59 -55.68 -3.62
N ARG A 530 -10.17 -56.89 -3.59
CA ARG A 530 -9.53 -58.06 -2.97
C ARG A 530 -8.20 -58.40 -3.63
N ALA A 531 -8.17 -58.45 -4.96
CA ALA A 531 -6.95 -58.73 -5.73
C ALA A 531 -5.86 -57.69 -5.45
N ARG A 532 -6.21 -56.40 -5.43
CA ARG A 532 -5.29 -55.29 -5.14
C ARG A 532 -4.68 -55.42 -3.75
N ALA A 533 -5.49 -55.70 -2.73
CA ALA A 533 -5.01 -55.91 -1.36
C ALA A 533 -4.05 -57.12 -1.25
N CYS A 534 -4.36 -58.23 -1.92
CA CYS A 534 -3.48 -59.41 -1.96
C CYS A 534 -2.13 -59.11 -2.63
N GLN A 535 -2.16 -58.38 -3.76
CA GLN A 535 -0.94 -57.99 -4.48
C GLN A 535 -0.10 -57.00 -3.66
N ALA A 536 -0.74 -56.03 -3.00
CA ALA A 536 -0.06 -55.13 -2.07
C ALA A 536 0.63 -55.90 -0.93
N ALA A 537 -0.01 -56.92 -0.38
CA ALA A 537 0.56 -57.73 0.69
C ALA A 537 1.79 -58.53 0.24
N LEU A 538 1.78 -59.06 -1.00
CA LEU A 538 2.96 -59.71 -1.61
C LEU A 538 4.10 -58.71 -1.83
N ASP A 539 3.80 -57.55 -2.41
CA ASP A 539 4.79 -56.50 -2.65
C ASP A 539 5.42 -55.99 -1.34
N VAL A 540 4.65 -55.93 -0.24
CA VAL A 540 5.16 -55.58 1.10
C VAL A 540 6.14 -56.63 1.61
N ILE A 541 5.84 -57.93 1.44
CA ILE A 541 6.76 -59.01 1.80
C ILE A 541 8.09 -58.85 1.06
N ASP A 542 8.04 -58.58 -0.24
CA ASP A 542 9.22 -58.42 -1.08
C ASP A 542 10.00 -57.14 -0.73
N ALA A 543 9.30 -56.03 -0.48
CA ALA A 543 9.91 -54.77 -0.07
C ALA A 543 10.64 -54.89 1.28
N VAL A 544 10.03 -55.56 2.26
CA VAL A 544 10.67 -55.83 3.57
C VAL A 544 11.83 -56.80 3.42
N ALA A 545 11.73 -57.82 2.56
CA ALA A 545 12.86 -58.69 2.25
C ALA A 545 14.03 -57.89 1.65
N ALA A 546 13.76 -57.03 0.66
CA ALA A 546 14.77 -56.16 0.06
C ALA A 546 15.36 -55.17 1.06
N PHE A 547 14.56 -54.58 1.95
CA PHE A 547 15.01 -53.73 3.04
C PHE A 547 16.02 -54.45 3.93
N ASN A 548 15.70 -55.70 4.31
CA ASN A 548 16.54 -56.53 5.17
C ASN A 548 17.87 -56.99 4.52
N THR A 549 17.98 -57.01 3.18
CA THR A 549 19.25 -57.34 2.51
C THR A 549 20.32 -56.26 2.70
N LYS A 550 19.90 -55.01 2.93
CA LYS A 550 20.78 -53.83 3.00
C LYS A 550 21.15 -53.45 4.44
N ARG A 551 20.70 -54.21 5.44
CA ARG A 551 20.82 -53.87 6.87
C ARG A 551 21.49 -55.01 7.65
N SER A 552 22.22 -54.64 8.70
CA SER A 552 22.84 -55.59 9.63
C SER A 552 21.82 -56.27 10.54
N VAL A 553 20.74 -55.58 10.86
CA VAL A 553 19.62 -56.08 11.68
C VAL A 553 18.43 -56.32 10.77
N ARG A 554 17.81 -57.51 10.90
CA ARG A 554 16.67 -57.92 10.10
C ARG A 554 15.40 -57.87 10.93
N LEU A 555 14.35 -57.30 10.37
CA LEU A 555 13.02 -57.26 10.98
C LEU A 555 12.01 -57.89 10.01
N GLY A 556 11.48 -59.05 10.38
CA GLY A 556 10.46 -59.75 9.61
C GLY A 556 9.13 -59.02 9.65
N VAL A 557 8.19 -59.43 8.81
CA VAL A 557 6.84 -58.87 8.78
C VAL A 557 5.82 -60.00 8.69
N ARG A 558 4.72 -59.84 9.42
CA ARG A 558 3.54 -60.71 9.35
C ARG A 558 2.36 -59.91 8.88
N LEU A 559 1.55 -60.53 8.03
CA LEU A 559 0.39 -59.91 7.42
C LEU A 559 -0.82 -60.82 7.54
N GLY A 560 -1.96 -60.21 7.81
CA GLY A 560 -3.26 -60.86 7.91
C GLY A 560 -4.34 -60.08 7.16
N LEU A 561 -5.04 -60.74 6.22
CA LEU A 561 -6.14 -60.14 5.48
C LEU A 561 -7.49 -60.72 5.88
N HIS A 562 -8.48 -59.84 5.98
CA HIS A 562 -9.89 -60.22 6.07
C HIS A 562 -10.79 -59.17 5.40
N ALA A 563 -11.92 -59.60 4.84
CA ALA A 563 -12.84 -58.73 4.11
C ALA A 563 -14.24 -58.73 4.73
N GLY A 564 -14.93 -57.59 4.63
CA GLY A 564 -16.33 -57.45 5.03
C GLY A 564 -16.74 -55.99 5.23
N LEU A 565 -17.81 -55.75 5.99
CA LEU A 565 -18.32 -54.40 6.23
C LEU A 565 -17.57 -53.71 7.38
N VAL A 566 -17.24 -52.43 7.17
CA VAL A 566 -16.62 -51.54 8.15
C VAL A 566 -17.38 -50.24 8.27
N PHE A 567 -17.23 -49.61 9.42
CA PHE A 567 -17.62 -48.23 9.65
C PHE A 567 -16.38 -47.34 9.61
N LEU A 568 -16.39 -46.31 8.77
CA LEU A 568 -15.36 -45.29 8.69
C LEU A 568 -15.92 -43.96 9.20
N GLY A 569 -15.19 -43.32 10.13
CA GLY A 569 -15.58 -41.99 10.59
C GLY A 569 -14.74 -41.44 11.74
N ASN A 570 -15.09 -40.22 12.13
CA ASN A 570 -14.45 -39.52 13.24
C ASN A 570 -14.97 -40.04 14.60
N VAL A 571 -14.06 -40.61 15.39
CA VAL A 571 -14.33 -41.19 16.71
C VAL A 571 -13.58 -40.39 17.76
N GLY A 572 -14.26 -39.95 18.81
CA GLY A 572 -13.65 -39.17 19.87
C GLY A 572 -14.64 -38.49 20.81
N ALA A 573 -14.12 -37.88 21.87
CA ALA A 573 -14.89 -37.14 22.88
C ALA A 573 -14.13 -35.87 23.31
N GLY A 574 -14.85 -34.83 23.72
CA GLY A 574 -14.23 -33.62 24.29
C GLY A 574 -13.43 -32.76 23.31
N GLY A 575 -13.72 -32.82 22.00
CA GLY A 575 -13.05 -32.01 20.98
C GLY A 575 -11.77 -32.62 20.39
N GLN A 576 -11.38 -33.82 20.82
CA GLN A 576 -10.36 -34.64 20.17
C GLN A 576 -11.04 -35.73 19.37
N PHE A 577 -10.92 -35.68 18.04
CA PHE A 577 -11.49 -36.67 17.12
C PHE A 577 -10.36 -37.27 16.29
N SER A 578 -10.34 -38.59 16.17
CA SER A 578 -9.47 -39.33 15.26
C SER A 578 -10.31 -40.02 14.20
N PHE A 579 -9.94 -39.88 12.94
CA PHE A 579 -10.53 -40.64 11.85
C PHE A 579 -10.08 -42.09 11.95
N ARG A 580 -11.01 -43.02 12.16
CA ARG A 580 -10.70 -44.44 12.41
C ARG A 580 -11.63 -45.37 11.63
N ILE A 581 -11.09 -46.55 11.32
CA ILE A 581 -11.85 -47.69 10.83
C ILE A 581 -12.32 -48.54 12.03
N LEU A 582 -13.61 -48.85 12.08
CA LEU A 582 -14.24 -49.63 13.13
C LEU A 582 -14.96 -50.84 12.52
N GLY A 583 -14.79 -52.00 13.13
CA GLY A 583 -15.52 -53.19 12.73
C GLY A 583 -14.93 -54.47 13.25
N ASP A 584 -15.72 -55.54 13.21
CA ASP A 584 -15.25 -56.89 13.52
C ASP A 584 -14.14 -57.34 12.54
N ILE A 585 -14.15 -56.83 11.31
CA ILE A 585 -13.16 -57.24 10.31
C ILE A 585 -11.75 -56.75 10.63
N VAL A 586 -11.61 -55.56 11.23
CA VAL A 586 -10.32 -54.99 11.65
C VAL A 586 -9.67 -55.91 12.69
N ASN A 587 -10.45 -56.29 13.70
CA ASN A 587 -10.02 -57.24 14.73
C ASN A 587 -9.74 -58.63 14.16
N THR A 588 -10.47 -59.03 13.12
CA THR A 588 -10.27 -60.34 12.47
C THR A 588 -8.98 -60.36 11.67
N ALA A 589 -8.69 -59.33 10.89
CA ALA A 589 -7.43 -59.17 10.17
C ALA A 589 -6.24 -59.24 11.13
N SER A 590 -6.26 -58.51 12.26
CA SER A 590 -5.21 -58.60 13.29
C SER A 590 -5.07 -59.99 13.91
N ARG A 591 -6.15 -60.76 14.03
CA ARG A 591 -6.08 -62.15 14.52
C ARG A 591 -5.54 -63.11 13.46
N VAL A 592 -5.85 -62.88 12.19
CA VAL A 592 -5.27 -63.62 11.05
C VAL A 592 -3.77 -63.32 10.94
N GLU A 593 -3.36 -62.07 11.15
CA GLU A 593 -1.94 -61.69 11.25
C GLU A 593 -1.29 -62.49 12.39
N GLY A 594 -1.82 -62.40 13.61
CA GLY A 594 -1.22 -63.09 14.76
C GLY A 594 -1.20 -64.62 14.64
N LEU A 595 -2.04 -65.21 13.78
CA LEU A 595 -2.03 -66.64 13.46
C LEU A 595 -0.72 -67.08 12.80
N ASN A 596 -0.07 -66.19 12.04
CA ASN A 596 1.22 -66.46 11.40
C ASN A 596 2.27 -67.00 12.38
N LYS A 597 2.28 -66.50 13.62
CA LYS A 597 3.20 -66.94 14.68
C LYS A 597 3.04 -68.41 15.04
N TYR A 598 1.82 -68.93 15.02
CA TYR A 598 1.52 -70.30 15.42
C TYR A 598 1.75 -71.29 14.29
N VAL A 599 1.44 -70.89 13.06
CA VAL A 599 1.55 -71.75 11.88
C VAL A 599 2.93 -71.60 11.21
N GLY A 600 3.70 -70.56 11.53
CA GLY A 600 5.03 -70.33 10.96
C GLY A 600 4.98 -69.80 9.53
N THR A 601 4.04 -68.90 9.25
CA THR A 601 3.85 -68.25 7.94
C THR A 601 4.14 -66.75 8.04
N ARG A 602 4.07 -66.02 6.91
CA ARG A 602 4.18 -64.55 6.89
C ARG A 602 2.94 -63.83 6.36
N LEU A 603 2.16 -64.48 5.49
CA LEU A 603 1.02 -63.86 4.82
C LEU A 603 -0.18 -64.82 4.85
N LEU A 604 -1.15 -64.49 5.69
CA LEU A 604 -2.41 -65.23 5.79
C LEU A 604 -3.58 -64.36 5.37
N ALA A 605 -4.59 -64.99 4.79
CA ALA A 605 -5.84 -64.37 4.43
C ALA A 605 -7.00 -65.29 4.81
N SER A 606 -8.18 -64.72 5.06
CA SER A 606 -9.39 -65.52 5.10
C SER A 606 -9.79 -65.99 3.70
N GLU A 607 -10.51 -67.11 3.62
CA GLU A 607 -11.03 -67.63 2.34
C GLU A 607 -11.86 -66.58 1.59
N GLU A 608 -12.61 -65.71 2.29
CA GLU A 608 -13.39 -64.65 1.64
C GLU A 608 -12.52 -63.64 0.88
N VAL A 609 -11.27 -63.43 1.29
CA VAL A 609 -10.36 -62.47 0.64
C VAL A 609 -9.85 -63.03 -0.70
N VAL A 610 -9.57 -64.33 -0.77
CA VAL A 610 -9.01 -64.96 -1.97
C VAL A 610 -10.07 -65.54 -2.90
N ALA A 611 -11.33 -65.57 -2.45
CA ALA A 611 -12.46 -66.04 -3.25
C ALA A 611 -12.58 -65.27 -4.57
N ASP A 612 -12.63 -66.02 -5.68
CA ASP A 612 -12.71 -65.54 -7.06
C ASP A 612 -11.54 -64.63 -7.51
N VAL A 613 -10.47 -64.54 -6.72
CA VAL A 613 -9.26 -63.78 -7.09
C VAL A 613 -8.35 -64.67 -7.94
N GLU A 614 -8.25 -64.35 -9.23
CA GLU A 614 -7.34 -65.01 -10.16
C GLU A 614 -5.88 -64.54 -9.99
N GLY A 615 -4.93 -65.37 -10.42
CA GLY A 615 -3.52 -64.99 -10.48
C GLY A 615 -2.74 -65.09 -9.16
N LEU A 616 -3.30 -65.72 -8.13
CA LEU A 616 -2.60 -66.00 -6.86
C LEU A 616 -2.30 -67.50 -6.72
N LEU A 617 -1.08 -67.85 -6.33
CA LEU A 617 -0.77 -69.17 -5.81
C LEU A 617 -1.08 -69.19 -4.32
N THR A 618 -2.04 -70.02 -3.92
CA THR A 618 -2.50 -70.11 -2.53
C THR A 618 -2.40 -71.52 -1.98
N ARG A 619 -2.24 -71.62 -0.66
CA ARG A 619 -2.18 -72.87 0.09
C ARG A 619 -3.26 -72.87 1.17
N PRO A 620 -4.36 -73.64 1.01
CA PRO A 620 -5.39 -73.74 2.03
C PRO A 620 -4.82 -74.34 3.32
N LEU A 621 -5.06 -73.69 4.46
CA LEU A 621 -4.59 -74.16 5.75
C LEU A 621 -5.70 -74.79 6.59
N GLY A 622 -6.97 -74.63 6.23
CA GLY A 622 -8.11 -75.23 6.95
C GLY A 622 -8.92 -74.24 7.77
N GLN A 623 -9.81 -74.78 8.59
CA GLN A 623 -10.80 -74.02 9.35
C GLN A 623 -10.27 -73.73 10.76
N PHE A 624 -10.14 -72.46 11.11
CA PHE A 624 -9.64 -72.01 12.41
C PHE A 624 -10.71 -71.24 13.16
N ARG A 625 -10.93 -71.58 14.43
CA ARG A 625 -11.74 -70.76 15.34
C ARG A 625 -10.81 -69.83 16.11
N LEU A 626 -10.73 -68.58 15.64
CA LEU A 626 -9.91 -67.54 16.25
C LEU A 626 -10.49 -67.13 17.61
N LYS A 627 -9.63 -66.68 18.53
CA LYS A 627 -10.00 -66.24 19.89
C LYS A 627 -11.15 -65.21 19.82
N GLY A 628 -12.25 -65.49 20.53
CA GLY A 628 -13.42 -64.60 20.58
C GLY A 628 -14.37 -64.68 19.39
N LYS A 629 -14.14 -65.56 18.40
CA LYS A 629 -15.09 -65.85 17.31
C LYS A 629 -15.89 -67.12 17.60
N LYS A 630 -17.19 -67.10 17.28
CA LYS A 630 -18.07 -68.28 17.38
C LYS A 630 -17.97 -69.17 16.15
N ALA A 631 -17.95 -68.57 14.96
CA ALA A 631 -17.77 -69.27 13.70
C ALA A 631 -16.30 -69.61 13.45
N ALA A 632 -16.06 -70.75 12.79
CA ALA A 632 -14.75 -71.05 12.23
C ALA A 632 -14.55 -70.20 10.97
N LEU A 633 -13.30 -69.83 10.71
CA LEU A 633 -12.88 -69.06 9.54
C LEU A 633 -11.92 -69.92 8.72
N GLY A 634 -12.17 -70.03 7.42
CA GLY A 634 -11.23 -70.66 6.50
C GLY A 634 -10.00 -69.78 6.35
N ILE A 635 -8.82 -70.34 6.59
CA ILE A 635 -7.54 -69.64 6.46
C ILE A 635 -6.77 -70.21 5.29
N VAL A 636 -6.20 -69.31 4.51
CA VAL A 636 -5.38 -69.60 3.35
C VAL A 636 -4.09 -68.81 3.47
N GLU A 637 -2.97 -69.44 3.11
CA GLU A 637 -1.71 -68.74 2.91
C GLU A 637 -1.58 -68.30 1.46
N ILE A 638 -1.20 -67.05 1.23
CA ILE A 638 -0.90 -66.53 -0.10
C ILE A 638 0.61 -66.67 -0.30
N ILE A 639 1.02 -67.51 -1.26
CA ILE A 639 2.42 -67.92 -1.44
C ILE A 639 3.15 -66.98 -2.40
N ALA A 640 2.53 -66.68 -3.54
CA ALA A 640 3.10 -65.86 -4.60
C ALA A 640 2.03 -65.39 -5.59
N ASP A 641 2.40 -64.44 -6.45
CA ASP A 641 1.69 -64.24 -7.72
C ASP A 641 1.90 -65.49 -8.59
N ALA A 642 0.81 -66.07 -9.10
CA ALA A 642 0.85 -67.31 -9.86
C ALA A 642 1.73 -67.21 -11.13
N ARG A 643 1.91 -66.01 -11.68
CA ARG A 643 2.77 -65.76 -12.87
C ARG A 643 4.26 -65.82 -12.54
N HIS A 644 4.62 -65.61 -11.28
CA HIS A 644 6.00 -65.61 -10.79
C HIS A 644 6.31 -66.80 -9.87
N ALA A 645 5.34 -67.69 -9.66
CA ALA A 645 5.52 -68.85 -8.81
C ALA A 645 6.54 -69.83 -9.40
N GLY A 646 7.53 -70.22 -8.60
CA GLY A 646 8.51 -71.23 -9.00
C GLY A 646 7.99 -72.66 -8.87
N ASP A 647 8.62 -73.60 -9.57
CA ASP A 647 8.28 -75.03 -9.53
C ASP A 647 8.32 -75.60 -8.10
N GLU A 648 9.24 -75.12 -7.26
CA GLU A 648 9.34 -75.51 -5.84
C GLU A 648 8.10 -75.10 -5.03
N GLN A 649 7.57 -73.89 -5.24
CA GLN A 649 6.38 -73.39 -4.54
C GLN A 649 5.13 -74.18 -4.96
N LEU A 650 5.01 -74.50 -6.25
CA LEU A 650 3.94 -75.35 -6.77
C LEU A 650 4.01 -76.76 -6.17
N LEU A 651 5.20 -77.36 -6.12
CA LEU A 651 5.43 -78.68 -5.52
C LEU A 651 5.10 -78.69 -4.02
N LEU A 652 5.51 -77.66 -3.28
CA LEU A 652 5.18 -77.50 -1.86
C LEU A 652 3.66 -77.48 -1.66
N CYS A 653 2.94 -76.65 -2.42
CA CYS A 653 1.48 -76.55 -2.32
C CYS A 653 0.80 -77.88 -2.63
N GLN A 654 1.24 -78.60 -3.68
CA GLN A 654 0.68 -79.90 -4.06
C GLN A 654 0.90 -80.95 -2.97
N ARG A 655 2.14 -81.12 -2.48
CA ARG A 655 2.45 -82.11 -1.43
C ARG A 655 1.75 -81.78 -0.12
N PHE A 656 1.70 -80.51 0.25
CA PHE A 656 0.98 -80.08 1.44
C PHE A 656 -0.52 -80.32 1.34
N THR A 657 -1.14 -80.05 0.19
CA THR A 657 -2.58 -80.30 -0.03
C THR A 657 -2.91 -81.78 0.15
N ALA A 658 -2.12 -82.68 -0.44
CA ALA A 658 -2.31 -84.12 -0.25
C ALA A 658 -2.17 -84.55 1.23
N ALA A 659 -1.23 -83.96 1.96
CA ALA A 659 -1.05 -84.21 3.39
C ALA A 659 -2.23 -83.69 4.23
N LEU A 660 -2.73 -82.49 3.90
CA LEU A 660 -3.86 -81.87 4.56
C LEU A 660 -5.18 -82.62 4.30
N ASP A 661 -5.40 -83.13 3.08
CA ASP A 661 -6.57 -83.93 2.76
C ASP A 661 -6.58 -85.26 3.54
N ALA A 662 -5.43 -85.92 3.65
CA ALA A 662 -5.28 -87.10 4.51
C ALA A 662 -5.55 -86.77 5.99
N PHE A 663 -5.14 -85.59 6.46
CA PHE A 663 -5.43 -85.12 7.80
C PHE A 663 -6.93 -84.89 8.02
N ARG A 664 -7.60 -84.19 7.09
CA ARG A 664 -9.04 -83.91 7.11
C ARG A 664 -9.89 -85.18 7.02
N ALA A 665 -9.42 -86.19 6.29
CA ALA A 665 -10.03 -87.52 6.24
C ALA A 665 -9.83 -88.36 7.52
N GLY A 666 -9.10 -87.84 8.52
CA GLY A 666 -8.82 -88.52 9.78
C GLY A 666 -7.69 -89.56 9.72
N HIS A 667 -7.00 -89.70 8.59
CA HIS A 667 -5.91 -90.67 8.40
C HIS A 667 -4.58 -90.17 8.99
N ARG A 668 -4.49 -90.01 10.32
CA ARG A 668 -3.35 -89.37 11.00
C ARG A 668 -1.98 -89.96 10.70
N ARG A 669 -1.84 -91.29 10.57
CA ARG A 669 -0.54 -91.92 10.24
C ARG A 669 -0.09 -91.58 8.83
N GLN A 670 -1.03 -91.57 7.88
CA GLN A 670 -0.77 -91.21 6.50
C GLN A 670 -0.44 -89.72 6.39
N ALA A 671 -1.22 -88.86 7.05
CA ALA A 671 -0.95 -87.43 7.13
C ALA A 671 0.44 -87.13 7.74
N ALA A 672 0.81 -87.78 8.84
CA ALA A 672 2.13 -87.63 9.46
C ALA A 672 3.27 -88.01 8.51
N ALA A 673 3.10 -89.09 7.74
CA ALA A 673 4.10 -89.50 6.75
C ALA A 673 4.22 -88.48 5.62
N LEU A 674 3.10 -87.97 5.09
CA LEU A 674 3.08 -86.96 4.03
C LEU A 674 3.64 -85.60 4.51
N PHE A 675 3.31 -85.14 5.72
CA PHE A 675 3.94 -83.93 6.27
C PHE A 675 5.43 -84.10 6.56
N THR A 676 5.87 -85.31 6.94
CA THR A 676 7.30 -85.61 7.08
C THR A 676 8.01 -85.55 5.71
N ASP A 677 7.37 -86.04 4.64
CA ASP A 677 7.90 -85.91 3.26
C ASP A 677 7.97 -84.44 2.82
N VAL A 678 6.96 -83.62 3.13
CA VAL A 678 7.01 -82.17 2.88
C VAL A 678 8.23 -81.56 3.57
N LEU A 679 8.45 -81.86 4.85
CA LEU A 679 9.59 -81.34 5.61
C LEU A 679 10.96 -81.87 5.15
N GLN A 680 11.03 -82.99 4.43
CA GLN A 680 12.28 -83.44 3.81
C GLN A 680 12.66 -82.57 2.61
N GLY A 681 11.66 -82.15 1.82
CA GLY A 681 11.86 -81.22 0.70
C GLY A 681 11.96 -79.75 1.13
N PHE A 682 11.25 -79.39 2.20
CA PHE A 682 11.09 -78.01 2.69
C PHE A 682 11.26 -77.96 4.22
N PRO A 683 12.50 -78.03 4.74
CA PRO A 683 12.77 -78.21 6.18
C PRO A 683 12.24 -77.09 7.09
N ASP A 684 12.10 -75.89 6.53
CA ASP A 684 11.66 -74.68 7.24
C ASP A 684 10.16 -74.40 7.07
N ASP A 685 9.38 -75.30 6.44
CA ASP A 685 7.95 -75.10 6.24
C ASP A 685 7.17 -75.17 7.56
N GLY A 686 6.72 -74.01 8.03
CA GLY A 686 5.94 -73.86 9.26
C GLY A 686 4.66 -74.70 9.26
N PRO A 687 3.78 -74.59 8.25
CA PRO A 687 2.52 -75.32 8.23
C PRO A 687 2.67 -76.83 8.27
N ALA A 688 3.63 -77.41 7.53
CA ALA A 688 3.87 -78.85 7.59
C ALA A 688 4.33 -79.30 8.99
N ARG A 689 5.20 -78.51 9.65
CA ARG A 689 5.60 -78.78 11.04
C ARG A 689 4.43 -78.67 12.01
N PHE A 690 3.63 -77.61 11.89
CA PHE A 690 2.43 -77.39 12.69
C PHE A 690 1.48 -78.61 12.63
N TYR A 691 1.17 -79.09 11.43
CA TYR A 691 0.28 -80.24 11.28
C TYR A 691 0.92 -81.58 11.66
N LEU A 692 2.22 -81.76 11.45
CA LEU A 692 2.94 -82.96 11.89
C LEU A 692 2.92 -83.09 13.42
N ASP A 693 3.14 -81.99 14.14
CA ASP A 693 3.09 -81.96 15.60
C ASP A 693 1.69 -82.33 16.12
N ARG A 694 0.63 -81.88 15.43
CA ARG A 694 -0.75 -82.32 15.73
C ARG A 694 -0.98 -83.79 15.44
N CYS A 695 -0.50 -84.30 14.31
CA CYS A 695 -0.59 -85.74 14.00
C CYS A 695 0.09 -86.60 15.06
N ARG A 696 1.18 -86.09 15.66
CA ARG A 696 1.97 -86.74 16.71
C ARG A 696 1.45 -86.48 18.13
N GLY A 697 0.44 -85.62 18.30
CA GLY A 697 -0.11 -85.25 19.61
C GLY A 697 0.85 -84.40 20.46
N GLN A 698 1.81 -83.73 19.85
CA GLN A 698 2.85 -82.92 20.51
C GLN A 698 2.45 -81.44 20.66
N TRP A 699 1.27 -81.05 20.15
CA TRP A 699 0.73 -79.70 20.29
C TRP A 699 0.05 -79.50 21.66
N GLY A 700 0.69 -78.68 22.51
CA GLY A 700 0.32 -78.19 23.85
C GLY A 700 -1.05 -78.54 24.48
N GLY A 701 -0.99 -79.27 25.61
CA GLY A 701 -1.81 -79.06 26.82
C GLY A 701 -3.23 -79.65 26.90
N ASP A 702 -3.37 -80.78 27.61
CA ASP A 702 -4.58 -81.35 28.27
C ASP A 702 -5.91 -81.46 27.49
N THR A 703 -5.89 -81.42 26.16
CA THR A 703 -7.08 -81.72 25.33
C THR A 703 -6.82 -82.79 24.26
N ALA A 704 -6.15 -83.89 24.64
CA ALA A 704 -6.01 -85.06 23.77
C ALA A 704 -7.37 -85.69 23.36
N SER A 705 -8.49 -85.27 23.98
CA SER A 705 -9.84 -85.80 23.72
C SER A 705 -10.74 -84.96 22.81
N ARG A 706 -10.30 -83.79 22.30
CA ARG A 706 -11.11 -82.91 21.42
C ARG A 706 -10.58 -82.72 20.00
N ASP A 707 -9.47 -83.35 19.65
CA ASP A 707 -8.73 -83.12 18.40
C ASP A 707 -9.30 -83.90 17.17
N THR A 708 -10.59 -84.29 17.23
CA THR A 708 -11.34 -84.92 16.14
C THR A 708 -12.21 -83.93 15.36
N ASP A 709 -12.25 -82.67 15.79
CA ASP A 709 -13.03 -81.62 15.13
C ASP A 709 -12.22 -81.08 13.93
N PRO A 710 -12.78 -81.03 12.70
CA PRO A 710 -12.11 -80.41 11.54
C PRO A 710 -11.77 -78.93 11.72
N VAL A 711 -12.29 -78.30 12.79
CA VAL A 711 -12.02 -76.91 13.18
C VAL A 711 -10.90 -76.85 14.22
N ILE A 712 -9.82 -76.13 13.88
CA ILE A 712 -8.68 -75.90 14.77
C ILE A 712 -9.03 -74.82 15.79
N LEU A 713 -9.02 -75.20 17.07
CA LEU A 713 -9.24 -74.31 18.20
C LEU A 713 -7.91 -73.73 18.69
N LEU A 714 -7.83 -72.41 18.75
CA LEU A 714 -6.74 -71.68 19.40
C LEU A 714 -7.23 -71.24 20.78
N ASP A 715 -7.22 -72.15 21.75
CA ASP A 715 -7.55 -71.84 23.15
C ASP A 715 -6.30 -71.89 24.03
N LYS A 716 -5.97 -70.72 24.62
CA LYS A 716 -4.84 -70.36 25.52
C LYS A 716 -3.48 -70.14 24.83
N LYS A 717 -2.70 -69.11 25.19
CA LYS A 717 -2.74 -68.16 26.32
C LYS A 717 -3.21 -66.77 25.88
#